data_AF-A0A9P0PFH8-F1
#
_entry.id   AF-A0A9P0PFH8-F1
#
_cell.length_a   1.000
_cell.length_b   1.000
_cell.length_c   1.000
_cell.angle_alpha   90.00
_cell.angle_beta   90.00
_cell.angle_gamma   90.00
#
_symmetry.space_group_name_H-M   'P 1'
#
loop_
_entity.id
_entity.type
_entity.pdbx_description
1 polymer ?
#
loop_
_entity_poly.entity_id
_entity_poly.type
_entity_poly.pdbx_seq_one_letter_code
_entity_poly.pdbx_strand_id
1 'polypeptide(L)'
;MEEERKVSTENEEIKSTAIVKYSVPKPAQFMKLQCNTDLNLPPSNWLSSSADSYGLQQVLSHSKGFSSFRMAHMFPDCVGEVDVISDAENIKKLLKIPYNKAHISMMVHRIENTLLIDDFDIYKHLLRTAETEWEWLRKFFIENINRATYEEDKHLYIKSRQREALKEKSLVSKFLYYSLGDSRCNKETSELIETNQNCPLQEPDLPEPSTEYPDSPTSEQRYNRNVVWTFEDIEMLVGTDLPIFGGGTHPCISLRLRDMSKPINVLTGIDYWLDNLMSNVPEVIMCFHLNGIVQKYELIKTEDLPRLDNSKFSPKLIRDVAQSILSFLKSNATKPGHTYWLFKGKDEEVIKLYDLTSLCSESDVEKGQNPFTVPVAMLLYRVARNMKHSTDRRKPGTIRMLLQNCIKLLPYEKYPEIVTSSLFMLSDLYVPANTNPENPDMRDSETDDNDADYDDIESDIKEEATKILVLDNSRLERFKNYYKPPPPIVGDVEERCVQAIKYVAEGLDCIKYFSEQKDEEGKQSVRPEDEEVKMAKPFEPIPMPYGKINEEKETPKKSKKKSKKKDKLQEKKEESKSTENKNALLPKTKHEAQPLPKWNEAVHNISWKDHLKTLLYEKAVLVYAILSEYHYVNGNYGTSLRYIGLLARCQLTMNRLQYTSNALRENCMLGRAGDCCIMMVQTWGKCDSYNEQLHYITDEDLKMMEQIEKDEQAHGIKLGESNMKCVFIYDIRTIEQILLKAIECYEAALKLSETESILRRLGNSLNEVASYYLNKAKCEKKPEDIITTCKKGEPYLTRGLEIFEKVKDDANIALLYTNIGHLHRLLAYAHTPAERGELTSPEKLHYNKAFVNYKKALQVLGEREHCPGIWDAVKWELSTALFNMGSIMHENPPSHLVSTS
;
A
#
# COMPACT_ATOMS: atom_id res chain seq x y z
N MET A 1 3.30 56.24 -53.60
CA MET A 1 3.84 56.30 -52.23
C MET A 1 3.20 55.16 -51.48
N GLU A 2 3.93 54.05 -51.39
CA GLU A 2 3.57 52.94 -50.50
C GLU A 2 4.07 53.32 -49.10
N GLU A 3 3.22 53.17 -48.07
CA GLU A 3 3.70 53.17 -46.69
C GLU A 3 3.86 51.71 -46.25
N GLU A 4 5.12 51.29 -46.12
CA GLU A 4 5.49 49.99 -45.57
C GLU A 4 5.02 49.87 -44.10
N ARG A 5 3.93 49.13 -43.87
CA ARG A 5 3.69 48.58 -42.53
C ARG A 5 4.70 47.48 -42.24
N LYS A 6 5.83 47.86 -41.65
CA LYS A 6 6.79 46.95 -41.04
C LYS A 6 6.08 46.04 -40.05
N VAL A 7 5.85 44.78 -40.44
CA VAL A 7 5.54 43.71 -39.51
C VAL A 7 6.81 43.43 -38.71
N SER A 8 6.85 43.89 -37.47
CA SER A 8 7.89 43.50 -36.53
C SER A 8 7.73 42.02 -36.20
N THR A 9 8.53 41.18 -36.84
CA THR A 9 8.70 39.78 -36.44
C THR A 9 9.39 39.74 -35.08
N GLU A 10 8.59 39.75 -34.02
CA GLU A 10 9.07 39.45 -32.68
C GLU A 10 9.61 38.00 -32.67
N ASN A 11 10.93 37.89 -32.50
CA ASN A 11 11.60 36.62 -32.26
C ASN A 11 11.23 36.18 -30.83
N GLU A 12 10.05 35.60 -30.66
CA GLU A 12 9.73 34.78 -29.50
C GLU A 12 10.71 33.59 -29.50
N GLU A 13 11.70 33.62 -28.60
CA GLU A 13 12.52 32.46 -28.29
C GLU A 13 11.65 31.36 -27.69
N ILE A 14 11.81 30.13 -28.18
CA ILE A 14 11.10 28.97 -27.62
C ILE A 14 11.70 28.61 -26.27
N LYS A 15 10.84 28.49 -25.26
CA LYS A 15 11.24 28.05 -23.94
C LYS A 15 11.31 26.53 -23.92
N SER A 16 12.51 26.02 -23.66
CA SER A 16 12.74 24.59 -23.49
C SER A 16 13.74 24.37 -22.37
N THR A 17 13.36 23.56 -21.38
CA THR A 17 14.21 23.21 -20.24
C THR A 17 14.19 21.71 -20.03
N ALA A 18 15.36 21.08 -19.90
CA ALA A 18 15.46 19.63 -19.69
C ALA A 18 16.27 19.33 -18.41
N ILE A 19 15.63 18.64 -17.48
CA ILE A 19 16.15 18.29 -16.15
C ILE A 19 16.42 16.79 -16.11
N VAL A 20 17.68 16.40 -15.90
CA VAL A 20 18.08 14.99 -15.86
C VAL A 20 17.63 14.35 -14.55
N LYS A 21 16.75 13.34 -14.62
CA LYS A 21 16.39 12.49 -13.46
C LYS A 21 17.38 11.33 -13.28
N TYR A 22 17.91 10.81 -14.38
CA TYR A 22 18.84 9.67 -14.37
C TYR A 22 19.79 9.74 -15.58
N SER A 23 21.06 9.37 -15.38
CA SER A 23 22.09 9.30 -16.43
C SER A 23 23.05 8.15 -16.13
N VAL A 24 23.22 7.23 -17.08
CA VAL A 24 24.19 6.12 -16.98
C VAL A 24 25.61 6.57 -17.33
N PRO A 25 25.86 7.26 -18.47
CA PRO A 25 27.23 7.54 -18.89
C PRO A 25 27.78 8.84 -18.28
N LYS A 26 29.10 8.89 -18.11
CA LYS A 26 29.83 10.16 -17.94
C LYS A 26 29.98 10.83 -19.31
N PRO A 27 29.93 12.18 -19.42
CA PRO A 27 30.22 12.86 -20.68
C PRO A 27 31.63 12.52 -21.18
N ALA A 28 31.74 12.07 -22.43
CA ALA A 28 33.02 11.70 -23.02
C ALA A 28 33.79 12.94 -23.49
N GLN A 29 35.12 12.97 -23.30
CA GLN A 29 35.93 14.05 -23.88
C GLN A 29 35.95 13.93 -25.41
N PHE A 30 35.46 14.96 -26.08
CA PHE A 30 35.45 15.03 -27.54
C PHE A 30 36.86 15.16 -28.14
N MET A 31 37.17 14.30 -29.09
CA MET A 31 38.35 14.42 -29.96
C MET A 31 37.91 14.63 -31.41
N LYS A 32 38.35 15.74 -32.02
CA LYS A 32 38.12 16.04 -33.43
C LYS A 32 39.04 15.18 -34.32
N LEU A 33 38.46 14.42 -35.25
CA LEU A 33 39.26 13.66 -36.21
C LEU A 33 39.99 14.55 -37.21
N GLN A 34 41.14 14.06 -37.68
CA GLN A 34 41.86 14.69 -38.77
C GLN A 34 41.08 14.52 -40.09
N CYS A 35 41.19 15.50 -40.98
CA CYS A 35 40.66 15.37 -42.34
C CYS A 35 41.39 14.20 -43.05
N ASN A 36 40.66 13.48 -43.89
CA ASN A 36 41.07 12.23 -44.55
C ASN A 36 41.16 10.97 -43.66
N THR A 37 40.63 10.97 -42.43
CA THR A 37 40.43 9.71 -41.67
C THR A 37 39.38 8.83 -42.35
N ASP A 38 39.70 7.53 -42.56
CA ASP A 38 38.79 6.54 -43.16
C ASP A 38 37.97 5.79 -42.10
N LEU A 39 36.68 6.12 -42.01
CA LEU A 39 35.72 5.49 -41.11
C LEU A 39 35.28 4.08 -41.55
N ASN A 40 35.67 3.61 -42.74
CA ASN A 40 35.42 2.22 -43.13
C ASN A 40 36.28 1.25 -42.29
N LEU A 41 37.47 1.68 -41.87
CA LEU A 41 38.36 0.93 -40.98
C LEU A 41 37.88 1.06 -39.51
N PRO A 42 37.85 -0.03 -38.73
CA PRO A 42 37.45 0.03 -37.33
C PRO A 42 38.55 0.65 -36.45
N PRO A 43 38.21 1.51 -35.47
CA PRO A 43 39.19 2.00 -34.50
C PRO A 43 39.65 0.89 -33.55
N SER A 44 40.81 1.08 -32.91
CA SER A 44 41.42 0.09 -32.01
C SER A 44 40.63 -0.18 -30.71
N ASN A 45 39.70 0.71 -30.36
CA ASN A 45 38.78 0.58 -29.24
C ASN A 45 37.38 0.08 -29.66
N TRP A 46 37.15 -0.24 -30.94
CA TRP A 46 35.82 -0.63 -31.44
C TRP A 46 35.30 -1.89 -30.73
N LEU A 47 34.07 -1.83 -30.22
CA LEU A 47 33.44 -2.89 -29.42
C LEU A 47 34.17 -3.22 -28.10
N SER A 48 35.06 -2.36 -27.61
CA SER A 48 35.62 -2.46 -26.25
C SER A 48 34.57 -2.08 -25.21
N SER A 49 34.46 -2.88 -24.14
CA SER A 49 33.59 -2.59 -22.98
C SER A 49 33.91 -1.28 -22.26
N SER A 50 35.09 -0.68 -22.51
CA SER A 50 35.42 0.67 -22.05
C SER A 50 34.49 1.74 -22.64
N ALA A 51 33.95 1.53 -23.85
CA ALA A 51 33.04 2.46 -24.51
C ALA A 51 31.60 2.42 -23.94
N ASP A 52 31.24 1.33 -23.24
CA ASP A 52 29.92 1.17 -22.63
C ASP A 52 29.73 2.17 -21.47
N SER A 53 30.82 2.57 -20.80
CA SER A 53 30.82 3.65 -19.78
C SER A 53 30.45 5.04 -20.32
N TYR A 54 30.45 5.21 -21.65
CA TYR A 54 30.03 6.41 -22.37
C TYR A 54 28.71 6.24 -23.13
N GLY A 55 28.00 5.10 -22.96
CA GLY A 55 26.68 4.87 -23.55
C GLY A 55 26.68 4.62 -25.07
N LEU A 56 27.84 4.34 -25.67
CA LEU A 56 27.97 4.20 -27.14
C LEU A 56 27.42 2.88 -27.70
N GLN A 57 27.16 1.89 -26.84
CA GLN A 57 26.65 0.58 -27.26
C GLN A 57 25.14 0.62 -27.51
N GLN A 58 24.37 1.35 -26.69
CA GLN A 58 22.92 1.57 -26.89
C GLN A 58 22.60 2.18 -28.27
N VAL A 59 23.46 3.08 -28.76
CA VAL A 59 23.30 3.75 -30.08
C VAL A 59 23.25 2.75 -31.24
N LEU A 60 23.90 1.58 -31.11
CA LEU A 60 23.85 0.49 -32.08
C LEU A 60 22.57 -0.35 -31.94
N SER A 61 22.22 -0.73 -30.70
CA SER A 61 21.10 -1.60 -30.35
C SER A 61 19.76 -0.87 -30.35
N HIS A 62 19.38 -0.33 -31.51
CA HIS A 62 18.10 0.31 -31.72
C HIS A 62 16.98 -0.75 -31.90
N SER A 63 16.73 -1.53 -30.85
CA SER A 63 15.60 -2.45 -30.73
C SER A 63 14.34 -1.67 -30.39
N LYS A 64 13.26 -1.91 -31.15
CA LYS A 64 11.92 -1.36 -30.91
C LYS A 64 11.24 -2.03 -29.69
N GLY A 65 11.91 -2.03 -28.54
CA GLY A 65 11.44 -2.62 -27.27
C GLY A 65 11.38 -1.59 -26.14
N PHE A 66 11.42 -0.30 -26.48
CA PHE A 66 11.22 0.78 -25.53
C PHE A 66 9.77 0.74 -25.03
N SER A 67 9.60 0.83 -23.70
CA SER A 67 8.28 0.90 -23.09
C SER A 67 8.21 1.99 -22.04
N SER A 68 7.28 2.92 -22.26
CA SER A 68 6.81 3.96 -21.35
C SER A 68 6.43 3.39 -19.98
N PHE A 69 5.87 2.17 -19.94
CA PHE A 69 5.53 1.44 -18.72
C PHE A 69 6.73 1.24 -17.78
N ARG A 70 7.93 0.97 -18.33
CA ARG A 70 9.14 0.83 -17.52
C ARG A 70 9.59 2.17 -16.92
N MET A 71 9.46 3.26 -17.65
CA MET A 71 9.79 4.59 -17.13
C MET A 71 8.82 5.02 -16.04
N ALA A 72 7.51 4.76 -16.22
CA ALA A 72 6.49 4.98 -15.20
C ALA A 72 6.74 4.14 -13.92
N HIS A 73 7.20 2.89 -14.07
CA HIS A 73 7.59 2.05 -12.93
C HIS A 73 8.85 2.56 -12.20
N MET A 74 9.87 3.01 -12.94
CA MET A 74 11.12 3.55 -12.38
C MET A 74 10.97 4.92 -11.72
N PHE A 75 10.06 5.75 -12.22
CA PHE A 75 9.84 7.14 -11.74
C PHE A 75 8.37 7.34 -11.36
N PRO A 76 7.87 6.65 -10.31
CA PRO A 76 6.47 6.71 -9.91
C PRO A 76 6.03 8.12 -9.53
N ASP A 77 6.91 8.93 -8.94
CA ASP A 77 6.60 10.31 -8.54
C ASP A 77 6.31 11.23 -9.75
N CYS A 78 6.77 10.87 -10.95
CA CYS A 78 6.45 11.63 -12.17
C CYS A 78 5.07 11.27 -12.73
N VAL A 79 4.49 10.12 -12.36
CA VAL A 79 3.17 9.67 -12.84
C VAL A 79 2.08 10.49 -12.13
N GLY A 80 1.23 11.13 -12.93
CA GLY A 80 0.25 12.13 -12.49
C GLY A 80 0.78 13.56 -12.45
N GLU A 81 2.10 13.77 -12.45
CA GLU A 81 2.72 15.11 -12.47
C GLU A 81 3.04 15.56 -13.90
N VAL A 82 3.73 14.73 -14.71
CA VAL A 82 4.04 15.07 -16.11
C VAL A 82 2.87 14.75 -17.06
N ASP A 83 2.80 15.44 -18.20
CA ASP A 83 1.75 15.22 -19.20
C ASP A 83 1.97 13.93 -20.02
N VAL A 84 3.22 13.61 -20.35
CA VAL A 84 3.57 12.49 -21.25
C VAL A 84 4.79 11.72 -20.74
N ILE A 85 4.79 10.39 -20.90
CA ILE A 85 5.95 9.52 -20.66
C ILE A 85 6.18 8.69 -21.93
N SER A 86 7.31 8.85 -22.60
CA SER A 86 7.61 8.16 -23.87
C SER A 86 9.10 8.18 -24.26
N ASP A 87 9.50 7.28 -25.16
CA ASP A 87 10.78 7.34 -25.87
C ASP A 87 10.86 8.61 -26.76
N ALA A 88 12.03 9.25 -26.78
CA ALA A 88 12.35 10.39 -27.64
C ALA A 88 11.98 10.14 -29.12
N GLU A 89 12.21 8.94 -29.66
CA GLU A 89 11.87 8.64 -31.06
C GLU A 89 10.36 8.69 -31.32
N ASN A 90 9.52 8.35 -30.33
CA ASN A 90 8.06 8.41 -30.48
C ASN A 90 7.57 9.87 -30.46
N ILE A 91 8.06 10.68 -29.51
CA ILE A 91 7.78 12.12 -29.50
C ILE A 91 8.25 12.78 -30.81
N LYS A 92 9.45 12.44 -31.29
CA LYS A 92 9.98 12.94 -32.56
C LYS A 92 9.12 12.52 -33.77
N LYS A 93 8.59 11.30 -33.83
CA LYS A 93 7.65 10.88 -34.90
C LYS A 93 6.39 11.74 -34.91
N LEU A 94 5.79 12.00 -33.74
CA LEU A 94 4.58 12.83 -33.59
C LEU A 94 4.84 14.29 -34.01
N LEU A 95 5.91 14.90 -33.52
CA LEU A 95 6.28 16.28 -33.84
C LEU A 95 6.67 16.49 -35.32
N LYS A 96 7.10 15.43 -36.02
CA LYS A 96 7.44 15.46 -37.46
C LYS A 96 6.22 15.29 -38.38
N ILE A 97 5.00 15.05 -37.88
CA ILE A 97 3.79 14.80 -38.68
C ILE A 97 3.55 15.81 -39.83
N PRO A 98 3.66 17.15 -39.64
CA PRO A 98 3.37 18.13 -40.69
C PRO A 98 4.35 18.04 -41.88
N TYR A 99 5.54 17.50 -41.63
CA TYR A 99 6.64 17.41 -42.59
C TYR A 99 6.83 15.98 -43.13
N ASN A 100 6.10 14.99 -42.59
CA ASN A 100 6.31 13.57 -42.86
C ASN A 100 5.00 12.85 -43.23
N LYS A 101 4.96 12.29 -44.45
CA LYS A 101 3.84 11.48 -44.95
C LYS A 101 3.90 9.99 -44.58
N ALA A 102 4.91 9.58 -43.81
CA ALA A 102 4.97 8.22 -43.27
C ALA A 102 3.76 7.89 -42.37
N HIS A 103 3.46 6.59 -42.26
CA HIS A 103 2.47 6.08 -41.32
C HIS A 103 2.92 6.30 -39.88
N ILE A 104 1.95 6.38 -38.96
CA ILE A 104 2.16 6.36 -37.51
C ILE A 104 1.22 5.31 -36.91
N SER A 105 1.74 4.55 -35.96
CA SER A 105 1.01 3.55 -35.21
C SER A 105 1.62 3.48 -33.81
N MET A 106 0.88 3.94 -32.80
CA MET A 106 1.33 4.04 -31.41
C MET A 106 0.21 3.63 -30.46
N MET A 107 0.56 2.97 -29.35
CA MET A 107 -0.37 2.82 -28.24
C MET A 107 -0.26 4.01 -27.30
N VAL A 108 -1.41 4.44 -26.78
CA VAL A 108 -1.56 5.51 -25.79
C VAL A 108 -2.38 4.93 -24.64
N HIS A 109 -1.83 4.96 -23.44
CA HIS A 109 -2.52 4.56 -22.21
C HIS A 109 -2.63 5.78 -21.31
N ARG A 110 -3.76 5.93 -20.61
CA ARG A 110 -3.94 7.00 -19.63
C ARG A 110 -3.80 6.48 -18.21
N ILE A 111 -2.93 7.12 -17.45
CA ILE A 111 -2.81 6.96 -16.00
C ILE A 111 -2.83 8.36 -15.40
N GLU A 112 -3.89 8.70 -14.66
CA GLU A 112 -4.13 10.04 -14.13
C GLU A 112 -4.17 11.12 -15.24
N ASN A 113 -3.45 12.23 -15.04
CA ASN A 113 -3.23 13.30 -16.03
C ASN A 113 -2.17 12.90 -17.10
N THR A 114 -1.46 11.79 -16.90
CA THR A 114 -0.29 11.39 -17.68
C THR A 114 -0.65 10.40 -18.79
N LEU A 115 -0.09 10.63 -19.97
CA LEU A 115 -0.22 9.76 -21.13
C LEU A 115 1.06 8.95 -21.35
N LEU A 116 0.93 7.63 -21.41
CA LEU A 116 2.03 6.70 -21.71
C LEU A 116 1.96 6.34 -23.19
N ILE A 117 3.01 6.66 -23.97
CA ILE A 117 2.99 6.50 -25.44
C ILE A 117 4.12 5.56 -25.89
N ASP A 118 3.79 4.50 -26.63
CA ASP A 118 4.75 3.49 -27.15
C ASP A 118 4.57 3.18 -28.65
N ASP A 119 5.65 2.77 -29.33
CA ASP A 119 5.63 2.41 -30.77
C ASP A 119 4.89 1.09 -30.97
N PHE A 120 3.83 1.08 -31.77
CA PHE A 120 3.08 -0.14 -32.07
C PHE A 120 3.30 -0.58 -33.51
N ASP A 121 4.27 -1.48 -33.73
CA ASP A 121 4.56 -2.03 -35.05
C ASP A 121 3.51 -3.09 -35.45
N ILE A 122 2.30 -2.61 -35.80
CA ILE A 122 1.15 -3.46 -36.10
C ILE A 122 1.46 -4.49 -37.19
N TYR A 123 2.32 -4.16 -38.15
CA TYR A 123 2.76 -5.09 -39.19
C TYR A 123 3.65 -6.22 -38.63
N LYS A 124 4.58 -5.95 -37.70
CA LYS A 124 5.33 -6.99 -36.95
C LYS A 124 4.37 -7.96 -36.26
N HIS A 125 3.36 -7.44 -35.55
CA HIS A 125 2.42 -8.24 -34.76
C HIS A 125 1.42 -9.04 -35.62
N LEU A 126 0.86 -8.42 -36.66
CA LEU A 126 0.00 -9.10 -37.64
C LEU A 126 0.72 -10.21 -38.42
N LEU A 127 2.05 -10.15 -38.55
CA LEU A 127 2.87 -11.16 -39.24
C LEU A 127 3.44 -12.26 -38.34
N ARG A 128 3.46 -12.09 -37.00
CA ARG A 128 4.05 -13.07 -36.07
C ARG A 128 3.09 -13.67 -35.03
N THR A 129 2.11 -12.90 -34.56
CA THR A 129 1.30 -13.25 -33.38
C THR A 129 -0.18 -13.45 -33.73
N ALA A 130 -0.63 -12.86 -34.84
CA ALA A 130 -2.03 -12.89 -35.28
C ALA A 130 -2.45 -14.17 -36.06
N GLU A 131 -1.73 -15.28 -35.90
CA GLU A 131 -2.19 -16.62 -36.31
C GLU A 131 -2.74 -17.45 -35.14
N THR A 132 -2.51 -17.03 -33.89
CA THR A 132 -2.92 -17.79 -32.69
C THR A 132 -3.63 -16.96 -31.62
N GLU A 133 -3.25 -15.69 -31.40
CA GLU A 133 -3.70 -14.96 -30.20
C GLU A 133 -4.59 -13.73 -30.52
N TRP A 134 -4.30 -12.96 -31.58
CA TRP A 134 -4.92 -11.64 -31.81
C TRP A 134 -5.85 -11.61 -33.05
N GLU A 135 -6.69 -12.63 -33.22
CA GLU A 135 -7.58 -12.74 -34.39
C GLU A 135 -8.53 -11.55 -34.57
N TRP A 136 -9.12 -11.05 -33.47
CA TRP A 136 -10.08 -9.94 -33.52
C TRP A 136 -9.43 -8.66 -34.05
N LEU A 137 -8.22 -8.32 -33.57
CA LEU A 137 -7.47 -7.13 -33.99
C LEU A 137 -7.07 -7.24 -35.46
N ARG A 138 -6.77 -8.45 -35.95
CA ARG A 138 -6.50 -8.74 -37.36
C ARG A 138 -7.74 -8.56 -38.24
N LYS A 139 -8.92 -9.02 -37.81
CA LYS A 139 -10.20 -8.79 -38.50
C LYS A 139 -10.50 -7.29 -38.55
N PHE A 140 -10.47 -6.62 -37.41
CA PHE A 140 -10.65 -5.18 -37.27
C PHE A 140 -9.73 -4.36 -38.19
N PHE A 141 -8.44 -4.70 -38.25
CA PHE A 141 -7.48 -4.04 -39.12
C PHE A 141 -7.83 -4.22 -40.61
N ILE A 142 -8.16 -5.45 -41.04
CA ILE A 142 -8.48 -5.76 -42.45
C ILE A 142 -9.80 -5.11 -42.90
N GLU A 143 -10.74 -4.93 -41.98
CA GLU A 143 -12.06 -4.35 -42.26
C GLU A 143 -12.03 -2.81 -42.28
N ASN A 144 -11.28 -2.18 -41.38
CA ASN A 144 -11.27 -0.71 -41.22
C ASN A 144 -10.09 0.01 -41.89
N ILE A 145 -9.04 -0.72 -42.30
CA ILE A 145 -7.85 -0.14 -42.95
C ILE A 145 -7.63 -0.83 -44.30
N ASN A 146 -7.56 -0.02 -45.36
CA ASN A 146 -7.63 -0.46 -46.75
C ASN A 146 -6.66 -1.62 -47.08
N ARG A 147 -7.21 -2.72 -47.62
CA ARG A 147 -6.46 -3.92 -48.08
C ARG A 147 -5.26 -3.60 -48.97
N ALA A 148 -5.38 -2.62 -49.87
CA ALA A 148 -4.32 -2.26 -50.83
C ALA A 148 -3.01 -1.86 -50.12
N THR A 149 -3.10 -1.04 -49.07
CA THR A 149 -1.95 -0.60 -48.26
C THR A 149 -1.22 -1.76 -47.56
N TYR A 150 -1.95 -2.81 -47.15
CA TYR A 150 -1.37 -3.93 -46.42
C TYR A 150 -0.44 -4.80 -47.29
N GLU A 151 -0.81 -5.05 -48.54
CA GLU A 151 -0.01 -5.89 -49.45
C GLU A 151 1.21 -5.12 -50.01
N GLU A 152 1.06 -3.83 -50.33
CA GLU A 152 2.17 -2.99 -50.81
C GLU A 152 3.23 -2.74 -49.73
N ASP A 153 2.83 -2.34 -48.51
CA ASP A 153 3.79 -2.03 -47.45
C ASP A 153 4.48 -3.30 -46.88
N LYS A 154 3.83 -4.48 -46.92
CA LYS A 154 4.45 -5.77 -46.55
C LYS A 154 5.70 -6.08 -47.38
N HIS A 155 5.71 -5.73 -48.67
CA HIS A 155 6.87 -5.92 -49.53
C HIS A 155 7.95 -4.83 -49.37
N LEU A 156 7.57 -3.61 -48.97
CA LEU A 156 8.49 -2.49 -48.72
C LEU A 156 9.24 -2.62 -47.38
N TYR A 157 8.58 -3.14 -46.34
CA TYR A 157 9.14 -3.33 -44.99
C TYR A 157 10.37 -4.26 -45.00
N ILE A 158 10.34 -5.32 -45.82
CA ILE A 158 11.39 -6.35 -45.86
C ILE A 158 12.59 -5.91 -46.71
N LYS A 159 12.37 -5.21 -47.84
CA LYS A 159 13.42 -4.96 -48.84
C LYS A 159 14.29 -3.71 -48.62
N SER A 160 13.77 -2.69 -47.94
CA SER A 160 14.42 -1.36 -47.91
C SER A 160 15.56 -1.20 -46.88
N ARG A 161 15.64 -2.05 -45.86
CA ARG A 161 16.38 -1.73 -44.61
C ARG A 161 17.71 -2.44 -44.37
N GLN A 162 18.07 -3.46 -45.14
CA GLN A 162 19.09 -4.43 -44.68
C GLN A 162 20.56 -4.15 -45.03
N ARG A 163 20.91 -3.34 -46.05
CA ARG A 163 22.33 -3.15 -46.44
C ARG A 163 22.86 -1.74 -46.29
N GLU A 164 22.18 -0.73 -46.82
CA GLU A 164 22.64 0.66 -46.73
C GLU A 164 22.51 1.22 -45.31
N ALA A 165 21.36 1.02 -44.67
CA ALA A 165 21.16 1.48 -43.28
C ALA A 165 22.09 0.78 -42.27
N LEU A 166 22.44 -0.50 -42.49
CA LEU A 166 23.46 -1.17 -41.67
C LEU A 166 24.87 -0.60 -41.92
N LYS A 167 25.20 -0.24 -43.16
CA LYS A 167 26.47 0.43 -43.49
C LYS A 167 26.54 1.81 -42.83
N GLU A 168 25.47 2.59 -42.89
CA GLU A 168 25.37 3.92 -42.25
C GLU A 168 25.48 3.81 -40.72
N LYS A 169 24.74 2.91 -40.08
CA LYS A 169 24.88 2.62 -38.63
C LYS A 169 26.30 2.20 -38.24
N SER A 170 26.96 1.37 -39.06
CA SER A 170 28.36 0.95 -38.82
C SER A 170 29.33 2.12 -38.91
N LEU A 171 29.16 3.02 -39.89
CA LEU A 171 29.97 4.24 -40.04
C LEU A 171 29.76 5.21 -38.86
N VAL A 172 28.51 5.46 -38.45
CA VAL A 172 28.17 6.30 -37.29
C VAL A 172 28.80 5.75 -36.01
N SER A 173 28.69 4.43 -35.77
CA SER A 173 29.33 3.78 -34.63
C SER A 173 30.85 3.97 -34.63
N LYS A 174 31.54 3.65 -35.74
CA LYS A 174 32.99 3.82 -35.83
C LYS A 174 33.39 5.27 -35.58
N PHE A 175 32.67 6.23 -36.17
CA PHE A 175 32.86 7.66 -35.95
C PHE A 175 32.75 8.08 -34.48
N LEU A 176 31.75 7.59 -33.74
CA LEU A 176 31.60 7.89 -32.31
C LEU A 176 32.77 7.32 -31.49
N TYR A 177 33.20 6.08 -31.78
CA TYR A 177 34.36 5.46 -31.12
C TYR A 177 35.69 6.14 -31.45
N TYR A 178 35.86 6.61 -32.69
CA TYR A 178 36.98 7.43 -33.12
C TYR A 178 36.99 8.82 -32.43
N SER A 179 35.83 9.35 -32.06
CA SER A 179 35.68 10.67 -31.43
C SER A 179 35.91 10.67 -29.91
N LEU A 180 36.18 9.50 -29.30
CA LEU A 180 36.59 9.37 -27.91
C LEU A 180 38.05 9.82 -27.73
N GLY A 181 38.28 10.74 -26.77
CA GLY A 181 39.63 11.15 -26.40
C GLY A 181 40.47 10.02 -25.77
N ASP A 182 41.77 10.00 -26.09
CA ASP A 182 42.72 9.00 -25.61
C ASP A 182 42.97 9.17 -24.10
N SER A 183 42.29 8.37 -23.27
CA SER A 183 42.26 8.46 -21.80
C SER A 183 43.54 7.95 -21.13
N ARG A 184 44.70 8.32 -21.67
CA ARG A 184 46.04 7.95 -21.18
C ARG A 184 46.67 8.93 -20.20
N CYS A 185 46.04 10.09 -19.95
CA CYS A 185 46.66 11.16 -19.16
C CYS A 185 46.16 11.29 -17.70
N ASN A 186 44.97 10.80 -17.35
CA ASN A 186 44.46 10.86 -15.97
C ASN A 186 44.53 9.50 -15.27
N LYS A 187 45.73 9.15 -14.79
CA LYS A 187 45.88 8.18 -13.68
C LYS A 187 45.80 8.92 -12.35
N GLU A 188 44.68 9.58 -12.09
CA GLU A 188 44.33 10.01 -10.75
C GLU A 188 43.35 8.99 -10.16
N THR A 189 43.57 8.72 -8.88
CA THR A 189 42.99 7.65 -8.06
C THR A 189 41.54 7.31 -8.38
N SER A 190 41.29 6.01 -8.61
CA SER A 190 39.95 5.41 -8.63
C SER A 190 39.29 5.43 -7.26
N GLU A 191 38.97 6.62 -6.75
CA GLU A 191 37.89 6.75 -5.77
C GLU A 191 36.58 6.66 -6.55
N LEU A 192 35.98 5.47 -6.48
CA LEU A 192 34.56 5.30 -6.73
C LEU A 192 33.83 6.17 -5.69
N ILE A 193 33.51 7.40 -6.06
CA ILE A 193 32.41 8.12 -5.42
C ILE A 193 31.15 7.39 -5.85
N GLU A 194 30.87 6.29 -5.14
CA GLU A 194 29.53 5.79 -4.91
C GLU A 194 28.78 6.91 -4.19
N THR A 195 28.27 7.87 -4.96
CA THR A 195 27.06 8.56 -4.53
C THR A 195 25.99 7.49 -4.43
N ASN A 196 25.81 6.98 -3.20
CA ASN A 196 24.64 6.25 -2.76
C ASN A 196 23.43 7.18 -2.85
N GLN A 197 23.01 7.49 -4.08
CA GLN A 197 21.62 7.74 -4.38
C GLN A 197 20.96 6.36 -4.30
N ASN A 198 20.16 6.18 -3.24
CA ASN A 198 19.50 4.92 -2.95
C ASN A 198 18.78 4.38 -4.20
N CYS A 199 19.29 3.30 -4.78
CA CYS A 199 18.38 2.34 -5.40
C CYS A 199 17.37 1.94 -4.31
N PRO A 200 16.05 1.99 -4.56
CA PRO A 200 15.10 1.30 -3.71
C PRO A 200 15.53 -0.16 -3.59
N LEU A 201 15.53 -0.62 -2.35
CA LEU A 201 16.07 -1.87 -1.85
C LEU A 201 15.82 -3.07 -2.77
N GLN A 202 16.86 -3.89 -2.97
CA GLN A 202 16.73 -5.20 -3.60
C GLN A 202 16.11 -6.16 -2.56
N GLU A 203 14.79 -6.21 -2.53
CA GLU A 203 13.95 -6.99 -1.62
C GLU A 203 13.51 -8.32 -2.27
N PRO A 204 13.06 -9.34 -1.52
CA PRO A 204 12.38 -10.48 -2.12
C PRO A 204 10.99 -10.05 -2.61
N ASP A 205 10.64 -10.43 -3.83
CA ASP A 205 9.45 -9.92 -4.49
C ASP A 205 8.14 -10.56 -4.01
N LEU A 206 7.10 -9.72 -3.92
CA LEU A 206 5.70 -10.14 -4.09
C LEU A 206 5.56 -10.91 -5.42
N PRO A 207 4.56 -11.81 -5.58
CA PRO A 207 4.52 -12.70 -6.74
C PRO A 207 4.52 -11.89 -8.04
N GLU A 208 5.66 -11.90 -8.71
CA GLU A 208 5.80 -11.27 -10.01
C GLU A 208 4.96 -12.09 -10.99
N PRO A 209 4.03 -11.46 -11.74
CA PRO A 209 3.29 -12.18 -12.76
C PRO A 209 4.28 -12.77 -13.76
N SER A 210 4.02 -14.02 -14.17
CA SER A 210 4.64 -14.62 -15.35
C SER A 210 4.73 -13.58 -16.47
N THR A 211 5.89 -13.44 -17.10
CA THR A 211 6.12 -12.38 -18.09
C THR A 211 5.34 -12.63 -19.38
N GLU A 212 4.03 -12.39 -19.35
CA GLU A 212 3.09 -12.46 -20.49
C GLU A 212 3.25 -11.24 -21.43
N TYR A 213 4.49 -10.77 -21.62
CA TYR A 213 4.84 -9.89 -22.72
C TYR A 213 5.35 -10.73 -23.89
N PRO A 214 4.89 -10.47 -25.13
CA PRO A 214 5.37 -11.16 -26.32
C PRO A 214 6.81 -10.77 -26.74
N ASP A 215 7.47 -9.87 -26.02
CA ASP A 215 8.89 -9.54 -26.19
C ASP A 215 9.71 -10.07 -24.99
N SER A 216 10.77 -10.82 -25.29
CA SER A 216 11.54 -11.68 -24.37
C SER A 216 12.32 -10.95 -23.26
N PRO A 217 12.50 -11.55 -22.07
CA PRO A 217 13.16 -10.91 -20.91
C PRO A 217 14.69 -10.72 -21.03
N THR A 218 15.31 -11.09 -22.16
CA THR A 218 16.77 -11.23 -22.32
C THR A 218 17.54 -9.93 -22.58
N SER A 219 16.94 -8.75 -22.39
CA SER A 219 17.72 -7.50 -22.35
C SER A 219 17.07 -6.41 -21.49
N GLU A 220 17.62 -6.19 -20.29
CA GLU A 220 17.32 -5.04 -19.44
C GLU A 220 17.91 -3.73 -19.99
N GLN A 221 17.45 -3.27 -21.16
CA GLN A 221 18.03 -2.12 -21.87
C GLN A 221 17.83 -0.84 -21.05
N ARG A 222 18.93 -0.23 -20.55
CA ARG A 222 18.88 1.03 -19.80
C ARG A 222 19.12 2.18 -20.77
N TYR A 223 18.16 3.12 -20.85
CA TYR A 223 18.37 4.39 -21.54
C TYR A 223 19.64 5.07 -21.04
N ASN A 224 20.39 5.72 -21.93
CA ASN A 224 21.54 6.52 -21.50
C ASN A 224 21.11 7.61 -20.51
N ARG A 225 20.00 8.30 -20.76
CA ARG A 225 19.44 9.34 -19.87
C ARG A 225 17.91 9.27 -19.84
N ASN A 226 17.33 9.53 -18.66
CA ASN A 226 15.92 9.86 -18.51
C ASN A 226 15.80 11.32 -18.07
N VAL A 227 15.04 12.12 -18.81
CA VAL A 227 15.00 13.59 -18.68
C VAL A 227 13.55 14.04 -18.57
N VAL A 228 13.25 14.88 -17.58
CA VAL A 228 12.01 15.66 -17.57
C VAL A 228 12.24 16.88 -18.46
N TRP A 229 11.62 16.87 -19.62
CA TRP A 229 11.70 17.90 -20.65
C TRP A 229 10.42 18.72 -20.64
N THR A 230 10.54 19.99 -20.26
CA THR A 230 9.48 20.99 -20.40
C THR A 230 9.68 21.70 -21.74
N PHE A 231 8.67 21.62 -22.61
CA PHE A 231 8.64 22.29 -23.91
C PHE A 231 7.46 23.26 -23.91
N GLU A 232 7.78 24.56 -23.78
CA GLU A 232 6.83 25.63 -23.45
C GLU A 232 6.02 25.35 -22.18
N ASP A 233 4.80 24.86 -22.35
CA ASP A 233 3.79 24.58 -21.33
C ASP A 233 3.52 23.07 -21.15
N ILE A 234 4.26 22.21 -21.84
CA ILE A 234 4.10 20.74 -21.82
C ILE A 234 5.26 20.09 -21.07
N GLU A 235 4.97 19.27 -20.06
CA GLU A 235 5.98 18.49 -19.33
C GLU A 235 6.01 17.02 -19.76
N MET A 236 7.18 16.52 -20.15
CA MET A 236 7.36 15.16 -20.63
C MET A 236 8.51 14.44 -19.91
N LEU A 237 8.32 13.20 -19.48
CA LEU A 237 9.43 12.31 -19.11
C LEU A 237 9.89 11.53 -20.34
N VAL A 238 11.09 11.84 -20.83
CA VAL A 238 11.64 11.33 -22.08
C VAL A 238 12.88 10.48 -21.82
N GLY A 239 12.86 9.25 -22.32
CA GLY A 239 14.06 8.40 -22.41
C GLY A 239 14.85 8.76 -23.68
N THR A 240 16.15 8.98 -23.55
CA THR A 240 17.03 9.35 -24.69
C THR A 240 18.37 8.62 -24.65
N ASP A 241 18.78 8.14 -25.83
CA ASP A 241 20.06 7.47 -26.05
C ASP A 241 21.12 8.36 -26.72
N LEU A 242 20.86 9.67 -26.87
CA LEU A 242 21.81 10.61 -27.47
C LEU A 242 23.16 10.61 -26.70
N PRO A 243 24.29 10.24 -27.33
CA PRO A 243 25.60 10.32 -26.69
C PRO A 243 26.05 11.78 -26.63
N ILE A 244 26.33 12.25 -25.42
CA ILE A 244 26.77 13.63 -25.13
C ILE A 244 28.26 13.63 -24.83
N PHE A 245 28.97 14.50 -25.54
CA PHE A 245 30.40 14.72 -25.36
C PHE A 245 30.61 16.09 -24.69
N GLY A 246 31.73 16.29 -24.01
CA GLY A 246 32.04 17.55 -23.33
C GLY A 246 33.49 17.63 -22.89
N GLY A 247 34.07 18.83 -22.92
CA GLY A 247 35.42 19.08 -22.43
C GLY A 247 36.08 20.31 -23.04
N GLY A 248 37.01 20.92 -22.28
CA GLY A 248 37.74 22.10 -22.74
C GLY A 248 36.82 23.31 -22.91
N THR A 249 36.72 23.84 -24.13
CA THR A 249 35.95 25.05 -24.45
C THR A 249 34.45 24.81 -24.68
N HIS A 250 34.01 23.55 -24.84
CA HIS A 250 32.60 23.20 -25.11
C HIS A 250 32.12 22.17 -24.06
N PRO A 251 31.26 22.56 -23.10
CA PRO A 251 30.89 21.69 -21.98
C PRO A 251 29.90 20.58 -22.35
N CYS A 252 29.10 20.77 -23.40
CA CYS A 252 28.05 19.84 -23.81
C CYS A 252 27.81 19.98 -25.32
N ILE A 253 28.11 18.92 -26.09
CA ILE A 253 28.00 18.87 -27.55
C ILE A 253 27.46 17.51 -28.01
N SER A 254 26.64 17.53 -29.06
CA SER A 254 26.24 16.31 -29.79
C SER A 254 27.03 16.16 -31.09
N LEU A 255 27.32 14.92 -31.48
CA LEU A 255 28.10 14.62 -32.70
C LEU A 255 27.21 13.96 -33.75
N ARG A 256 27.26 14.46 -34.99
CA ARG A 256 26.50 13.88 -36.12
C ARG A 256 27.40 13.64 -37.32
N LEU A 257 27.25 12.48 -37.94
CA LEU A 257 27.95 12.09 -39.17
C LEU A 257 27.01 12.27 -40.38
N ARG A 258 27.48 12.93 -41.44
CA ARG A 258 26.70 13.17 -42.67
C ARG A 258 27.52 12.96 -43.94
N ASP A 259 26.85 12.49 -44.99
CA ASP A 259 27.42 12.41 -46.33
C ASP A 259 27.41 13.80 -46.98
N MET A 260 28.57 14.27 -47.44
CA MET A 260 28.72 15.57 -48.10
C MET A 260 27.96 15.68 -49.43
N SER A 261 27.61 14.54 -50.05
CA SER A 261 26.77 14.50 -51.27
C SER A 261 25.28 14.71 -51.01
N LYS A 262 24.81 14.65 -49.76
CA LYS A 262 23.39 14.75 -49.39
C LYS A 262 23.15 16.00 -48.53
N PRO A 263 22.41 17.01 -49.00
CA PRO A 263 22.07 18.17 -48.18
C PRO A 263 21.18 17.76 -47.00
N ILE A 264 21.25 18.54 -45.91
CA ILE A 264 20.41 18.33 -44.73
C ILE A 264 18.97 18.67 -45.11
N ASN A 265 18.11 17.64 -45.19
CA ASN A 265 16.67 17.84 -45.43
C ASN A 265 15.96 18.35 -44.17
N VAL A 266 14.75 18.88 -44.33
CA VAL A 266 13.93 19.43 -43.23
C VAL A 266 13.74 18.41 -42.09
N LEU A 267 13.42 17.16 -42.41
CA LEU A 267 13.21 16.10 -41.42
C LEU A 267 14.45 15.80 -40.56
N THR A 268 15.65 15.91 -41.15
CA THR A 268 16.92 15.78 -40.42
C THR A 268 17.18 16.99 -39.51
N GLY A 269 16.92 18.21 -39.99
CA GLY A 269 17.09 19.41 -39.18
C GLY A 269 16.21 19.37 -37.93
N ILE A 270 14.94 18.98 -38.09
CA ILE A 270 14.00 18.78 -36.98
C ILE A 270 14.49 17.68 -36.03
N ASP A 271 14.98 16.55 -36.54
CA ASP A 271 15.51 15.45 -35.73
C ASP A 271 16.68 15.89 -34.83
N TYR A 272 17.64 16.62 -35.41
CA TYR A 272 18.81 17.11 -34.69
C TYR A 272 18.47 18.22 -33.68
N TRP A 273 17.51 19.07 -34.03
CA TRP A 273 17.01 20.12 -33.15
C TRP A 273 16.28 19.54 -31.94
N LEU A 274 15.35 18.60 -32.14
CA LEU A 274 14.61 17.95 -31.06
C LEU A 274 15.51 17.12 -30.13
N ASP A 275 16.41 16.30 -30.67
CA ASP A 275 17.36 15.52 -29.86
C ASP A 275 18.20 16.41 -28.94
N ASN A 276 18.65 17.56 -29.46
CA ASN A 276 19.43 18.53 -28.69
C ASN A 276 18.58 19.24 -27.63
N LEU A 277 17.35 19.65 -27.94
CA LEU A 277 16.44 20.27 -26.96
C LEU A 277 16.07 19.32 -25.82
N MET A 278 15.64 18.09 -26.13
CA MET A 278 15.31 17.05 -25.15
C MET A 278 16.49 16.72 -24.22
N SER A 279 17.72 16.90 -24.71
CA SER A 279 18.95 16.57 -23.98
C SER A 279 19.62 17.78 -23.30
N ASN A 280 19.07 19.00 -23.50
CA ASN A 280 19.66 20.29 -23.12
C ASN A 280 21.10 20.49 -23.65
N VAL A 281 21.28 20.29 -24.96
CA VAL A 281 22.57 20.41 -25.68
C VAL A 281 22.59 21.72 -26.49
N PRO A 282 23.48 22.67 -26.19
CA PRO A 282 23.51 23.98 -26.86
C PRO A 282 24.10 23.94 -28.28
N GLU A 283 24.95 22.96 -28.59
CA GLU A 283 25.77 22.93 -29.80
C GLU A 283 25.84 21.52 -30.41
N VAL A 284 25.83 21.45 -31.75
CA VAL A 284 26.04 20.22 -32.52
C VAL A 284 27.25 20.36 -33.45
N ILE A 285 28.05 19.30 -33.51
CA ILE A 285 29.18 19.18 -34.42
C ILE A 285 28.80 18.25 -35.57
N MET A 286 28.71 18.81 -36.77
CA MET A 286 28.49 18.08 -38.03
C MET A 286 29.83 17.65 -38.62
N CYS A 287 30.07 16.35 -38.69
CA CYS A 287 31.19 15.74 -39.41
C CYS A 287 30.71 15.30 -40.80
N PHE A 288 31.23 15.92 -41.85
CA PHE A 288 30.91 15.56 -43.23
C PHE A 288 31.93 14.58 -43.80
N HIS A 289 31.47 13.54 -44.50
CA HIS A 289 32.31 12.54 -45.15
C HIS A 289 31.97 12.36 -46.63
N LEU A 290 32.91 11.77 -47.38
CA LEU A 290 32.67 11.21 -48.72
C LEU A 290 33.07 9.73 -48.69
N ASN A 291 32.14 8.82 -48.97
CA ASN A 291 32.37 7.36 -48.92
C ASN A 291 32.98 6.81 -47.62
N GLY A 292 32.76 7.49 -46.48
CA GLY A 292 33.36 7.15 -45.18
C GLY A 292 34.66 7.91 -44.84
N ILE A 293 35.21 8.70 -45.77
CA ILE A 293 36.42 9.51 -45.54
C ILE A 293 36.01 10.90 -45.03
N VAL A 294 36.46 11.26 -43.83
CA VAL A 294 36.16 12.55 -43.16
C VAL A 294 36.71 13.73 -43.97
N GLN A 295 35.86 14.72 -44.27
CA GLN A 295 36.19 15.90 -45.07
C GLN A 295 36.29 17.17 -44.22
N LYS A 296 35.19 17.56 -43.57
CA LYS A 296 35.10 18.79 -42.77
C LYS A 296 34.28 18.60 -41.50
N TYR A 297 34.52 19.49 -40.55
CA TYR A 297 33.76 19.64 -39.32
C TYR A 297 33.15 21.04 -39.26
N GLU A 298 31.90 21.13 -38.82
CA GLU A 298 31.14 22.37 -38.72
C GLU A 298 30.42 22.40 -37.37
N LEU A 299 30.68 23.44 -36.57
CA LEU A 299 30.00 23.67 -35.30
C LEU A 299 28.77 24.53 -35.59
N ILE A 300 27.59 24.05 -35.21
CA ILE A 300 26.31 24.74 -35.41
C ILE A 300 25.62 24.79 -34.05
N LYS A 301 25.12 25.96 -33.66
CA LYS A 301 24.32 26.06 -32.43
C LYS A 301 22.93 25.45 -32.63
N THR A 302 22.35 24.92 -31.57
CA THR A 302 20.98 24.36 -31.61
C THR A 302 19.95 25.42 -32.02
N GLU A 303 20.13 26.69 -31.65
CA GLU A 303 19.27 27.82 -32.05
C GLU A 303 19.27 28.13 -33.55
N ASP A 304 20.35 27.78 -34.27
CA ASP A 304 20.50 28.07 -35.70
C ASP A 304 20.01 26.93 -36.61
N LEU A 305 19.80 25.72 -36.06
CA LEU A 305 19.32 24.55 -36.81
C LEU A 305 18.03 24.81 -37.64
N PRO A 306 16.99 25.50 -37.13
CA PRO A 306 15.78 25.80 -37.90
C PRO A 306 15.98 26.74 -39.10
N ARG A 307 17.11 27.46 -39.13
CA ARG A 307 17.43 28.47 -40.15
C ARG A 307 18.36 27.94 -41.26
N LEU A 308 18.89 26.73 -41.11
CA LEU A 308 19.83 26.11 -42.06
C LEU A 308 19.28 26.02 -43.49
N ASP A 309 20.15 26.27 -44.47
CA ASP A 309 19.78 26.18 -45.88
C ASP A 309 19.42 24.73 -46.28
N ASN A 310 18.33 24.61 -47.04
CA ASN A 310 17.63 23.36 -47.39
C ASN A 310 16.92 22.63 -46.23
N SER A 311 17.00 23.15 -44.99
CA SER A 311 16.37 22.57 -43.79
C SER A 311 15.48 23.55 -43.02
N LYS A 312 14.96 24.60 -43.69
CA LYS A 312 14.14 25.63 -43.03
C LYS A 312 12.79 25.06 -42.58
N PHE A 313 12.52 25.09 -41.28
CA PHE A 313 11.23 24.74 -40.67
C PHE A 313 10.77 25.85 -39.71
N SER A 314 9.49 25.81 -39.31
CA SER A 314 8.94 26.72 -38.31
C SER A 314 8.90 26.02 -36.95
N PRO A 315 9.72 26.43 -35.97
CA PRO A 315 9.64 25.90 -34.61
C PRO A 315 8.27 26.16 -33.95
N LYS A 316 7.60 27.27 -34.29
CA LYS A 316 6.23 27.57 -33.81
C LYS A 316 5.23 26.51 -34.27
N LEU A 317 5.32 26.06 -35.53
CA LEU A 317 4.44 25.00 -36.03
C LEU A 317 4.64 23.68 -35.27
N ILE A 318 5.88 23.36 -34.86
CA ILE A 318 6.16 22.14 -34.07
C ILE A 318 5.52 22.23 -32.68
N ARG A 319 5.58 23.40 -32.03
CA ARG A 319 4.86 23.69 -30.77
C ARG A 319 3.35 23.56 -30.94
N ASP A 320 2.79 24.22 -31.96
CA ASP A 320 1.34 24.25 -32.18
C ASP A 320 0.79 22.83 -32.44
N VAL A 321 1.58 21.98 -33.11
CA VAL A 321 1.30 20.56 -33.32
C VAL A 321 1.46 19.73 -32.05
N ALA A 322 2.47 20.00 -31.21
CA ALA A 322 2.63 19.37 -29.90
C ALA A 322 1.39 19.60 -29.02
N GLN A 323 0.96 20.86 -28.91
CA GLN A 323 -0.22 21.26 -28.15
C GLN A 323 -1.52 20.68 -28.75
N SER A 324 -1.66 20.66 -30.08
CA SER A 324 -2.83 20.10 -30.75
C SER A 324 -2.95 18.58 -30.53
N ILE A 325 -1.84 17.83 -30.66
CA ILE A 325 -1.84 16.38 -30.41
C ILE A 325 -2.08 16.08 -28.93
N LEU A 326 -1.42 16.79 -28.01
CA LEU A 326 -1.60 16.57 -26.57
C LEU A 326 -3.02 16.86 -26.12
N SER A 327 -3.59 17.99 -26.55
CA SER A 327 -4.96 18.38 -26.18
C SER A 327 -6.00 17.43 -26.77
N PHE A 328 -5.84 16.99 -28.03
CA PHE A 328 -6.66 15.93 -28.63
C PHE A 328 -6.58 14.61 -27.86
N LEU A 329 -5.38 14.16 -27.47
CA LEU A 329 -5.23 12.93 -26.68
C LEU A 329 -5.88 13.09 -25.29
N LYS A 330 -5.62 14.19 -24.56
CA LYS A 330 -6.19 14.42 -23.23
C LYS A 330 -7.71 14.57 -23.22
N SER A 331 -8.33 15.02 -24.32
CA SER A 331 -9.78 15.14 -24.44
C SER A 331 -10.50 13.87 -24.91
N ASN A 332 -9.80 12.95 -25.59
CA ASN A 332 -10.41 11.75 -26.19
C ASN A 332 -9.98 10.43 -25.54
N ALA A 333 -8.76 10.35 -25.00
CA ALA A 333 -8.33 9.23 -24.16
C ALA A 333 -8.74 9.54 -22.71
N THR A 334 -10.02 9.39 -22.37
CA THR A 334 -10.58 9.82 -21.06
C THR A 334 -10.57 8.72 -19.99
N LYS A 335 -10.69 7.45 -20.39
CA LYS A 335 -10.90 6.33 -19.47
C LYS A 335 -9.56 5.79 -18.93
N PRO A 336 -9.36 5.70 -17.60
CA PRO A 336 -8.14 5.13 -17.04
C PRO A 336 -8.10 3.61 -17.30
N GLY A 337 -6.92 3.07 -17.59
CA GLY A 337 -6.75 1.64 -17.87
C GLY A 337 -7.17 1.18 -19.28
N HIS A 338 -7.77 2.06 -20.10
CA HIS A 338 -8.03 1.77 -21.50
C HIS A 338 -6.75 1.87 -22.35
N THR A 339 -6.72 1.07 -23.43
CA THR A 339 -5.66 1.09 -24.45
C THR A 339 -6.19 1.77 -25.70
N TYR A 340 -5.64 2.93 -26.02
CA TYR A 340 -6.00 3.67 -27.23
C TYR A 340 -4.93 3.49 -28.30
N TRP A 341 -5.33 3.27 -29.54
CA TRP A 341 -4.43 3.15 -30.68
C TRP A 341 -4.50 4.40 -31.56
N LEU A 342 -3.38 5.12 -31.62
CA LEU A 342 -3.20 6.30 -32.44
C LEU A 342 -2.62 5.88 -33.80
N PHE A 343 -3.41 6.02 -34.86
CA PHE A 343 -3.06 5.59 -36.21
C PHE A 343 -3.17 6.73 -37.23
N LYS A 344 -2.20 6.79 -38.14
CA LYS A 344 -2.20 7.64 -39.34
C LYS A 344 -1.74 6.79 -40.52
N GLY A 345 -2.56 6.65 -41.55
CA GLY A 345 -2.16 5.97 -42.78
C GLY A 345 -1.04 6.71 -43.52
N LYS A 346 -0.35 5.98 -44.40
CA LYS A 346 0.63 6.56 -45.33
C LYS A 346 -0.09 7.50 -46.30
N ASP A 347 0.45 8.70 -46.47
CA ASP A 347 -0.17 9.79 -47.26
C ASP A 347 -1.57 10.25 -46.78
N GLU A 348 -2.11 9.76 -45.65
CA GLU A 348 -3.31 10.31 -45.01
C GLU A 348 -2.97 11.63 -44.27
N GLU A 349 -3.82 12.64 -44.37
CA GLU A 349 -3.69 13.92 -43.64
C GLU A 349 -4.39 13.90 -42.26
N VAL A 350 -5.05 12.78 -41.96
CA VAL A 350 -5.96 12.62 -40.82
C VAL A 350 -5.39 11.62 -39.83
N ILE A 351 -5.42 11.96 -38.55
CA ILE A 351 -5.00 11.08 -37.46
C ILE A 351 -6.27 10.51 -36.80
N LYS A 352 -6.29 9.20 -36.58
CA LYS A 352 -7.42 8.47 -35.99
C LYS A 352 -6.99 7.90 -34.63
N LEU A 353 -7.87 7.98 -33.64
CA LEU A 353 -7.69 7.36 -32.33
C LEU A 353 -8.80 6.31 -32.14
N TYR A 354 -8.39 5.08 -31.86
CA TYR A 354 -9.27 3.93 -31.68
C TYR A 354 -9.20 3.46 -30.22
N ASP A 355 -10.33 3.34 -29.51
CA ASP A 355 -10.36 2.71 -28.18
C ASP A 355 -10.36 1.19 -28.33
N LEU A 356 -9.18 0.56 -28.26
CA LEU A 356 -9.05 -0.90 -28.45
C LEU A 356 -9.70 -1.69 -27.32
N THR A 357 -9.81 -1.11 -26.12
CA THR A 357 -10.50 -1.75 -24.99
C THR A 357 -12.01 -1.80 -25.25
N SER A 358 -12.62 -0.71 -25.73
CA SER A 358 -14.04 -0.70 -26.12
C SER A 358 -14.36 -1.40 -27.44
N LEU A 359 -13.36 -1.69 -28.28
CA LEU A 359 -13.53 -2.44 -29.55
C LEU A 359 -13.36 -3.96 -29.42
N CYS A 360 -12.84 -4.44 -28.28
CA CYS A 360 -12.72 -5.87 -28.00
C CYS A 360 -14.07 -6.42 -27.47
N SER A 361 -14.56 -7.54 -28.00
CA SER A 361 -15.84 -8.11 -27.54
C SER A 361 -15.69 -8.74 -26.16
N GLU A 362 -16.73 -8.71 -25.32
CA GLU A 362 -16.73 -9.38 -24.01
C GLU A 362 -16.30 -10.84 -24.12
N SER A 363 -16.80 -11.54 -25.16
CA SER A 363 -16.44 -12.94 -25.43
C SER A 363 -14.97 -13.17 -25.80
N ASP A 364 -14.24 -12.14 -26.24
CA ASP A 364 -12.81 -12.23 -26.55
C ASP A 364 -11.96 -11.80 -25.34
N VAL A 365 -12.47 -10.89 -24.50
CA VAL A 365 -11.89 -10.54 -23.20
C VAL A 365 -11.91 -11.73 -22.24
N GLU A 366 -13.03 -12.46 -22.13
CA GLU A 366 -13.14 -13.68 -21.31
C GLU A 366 -12.10 -14.76 -21.69
N LYS A 367 -11.89 -14.93 -23.00
CA LYS A 367 -10.87 -15.82 -23.58
C LYS A 367 -9.42 -15.33 -23.33
N GLY A 368 -9.22 -14.12 -22.82
CA GLY A 368 -7.90 -13.52 -22.63
C GLY A 368 -7.25 -12.99 -23.92
N GLN A 369 -8.03 -12.71 -24.97
CA GLN A 369 -7.51 -12.26 -26.27
C GLN A 369 -7.24 -10.74 -26.36
N ASN A 370 -7.43 -9.98 -25.28
CA ASN A 370 -6.94 -8.60 -25.21
C ASN A 370 -5.52 -8.59 -24.61
N PRO A 371 -4.47 -8.42 -25.42
CA PRO A 371 -3.09 -8.51 -24.96
C PRO A 371 -2.63 -7.31 -24.13
N PHE A 372 -3.45 -6.26 -24.02
CA PHE A 372 -3.05 -4.99 -23.37
C PHE A 372 -3.61 -4.88 -21.94
N THR A 373 -4.74 -5.53 -21.65
CA THR A 373 -5.41 -5.47 -20.33
C THR A 373 -4.49 -5.89 -19.18
N VAL A 374 -3.85 -7.06 -19.29
CA VAL A 374 -2.99 -7.61 -18.23
C VAL A 374 -1.73 -6.76 -18.03
N PRO A 375 -0.93 -6.43 -19.08
CA PRO A 375 0.18 -5.47 -18.98
C PRO A 375 -0.16 -4.14 -18.29
N VAL A 376 -1.31 -3.53 -18.63
CA VAL A 376 -1.77 -2.27 -18.05
C VAL A 376 -2.12 -2.44 -16.57
N ALA A 377 -2.87 -3.48 -16.21
CA ALA A 377 -3.20 -3.75 -14.81
C ALA A 377 -1.96 -4.00 -13.94
N MET A 378 -0.98 -4.77 -14.45
CA MET A 378 0.30 -5.00 -13.76
C MET A 378 1.10 -3.72 -13.56
N LEU A 379 1.03 -2.78 -14.50
CA LEU A 379 1.63 -1.46 -14.33
C LEU A 379 0.89 -0.65 -13.26
N LEU A 380 -0.45 -0.59 -13.28
CA LEU A 380 -1.25 0.13 -12.29
C LEU A 380 -0.91 -0.37 -10.87
N TYR A 381 -0.84 -1.70 -10.69
CA TYR A 381 -0.39 -2.35 -9.46
C TYR A 381 1.03 -1.94 -9.05
N ARG A 382 2.01 -2.03 -9.97
CA ARG A 382 3.41 -1.70 -9.71
C ARG A 382 3.62 -0.22 -9.36
N VAL A 383 2.93 0.69 -10.06
CA VAL A 383 2.98 2.14 -9.77
C VAL A 383 2.33 2.44 -8.42
N ALA A 384 1.16 1.87 -8.13
CA ALA A 384 0.47 2.03 -6.84
C ALA A 384 1.31 1.51 -5.66
N ARG A 385 1.92 0.32 -5.78
CA ARG A 385 2.88 -0.24 -4.82
C ARG A 385 4.04 0.75 -4.59
N ASN A 386 4.71 1.18 -5.65
CA ASN A 386 5.86 2.10 -5.53
C ASN A 386 5.47 3.44 -4.89
N MET A 387 4.34 4.06 -5.29
CA MET A 387 3.81 5.29 -4.70
C MET A 387 3.50 5.15 -3.19
N LYS A 388 3.01 3.99 -2.75
CA LYS A 388 2.75 3.71 -1.32
C LYS A 388 4.03 3.70 -0.47
N HIS A 389 5.17 3.38 -1.08
CA HIS A 389 6.48 3.34 -0.40
C HIS A 389 7.31 4.61 -0.57
N SER A 390 6.98 5.46 -1.54
CA SER A 390 7.52 6.82 -1.60
C SER A 390 7.24 7.56 -0.29
N THR A 391 8.27 8.27 0.20
CA THR A 391 8.22 9.00 1.48
C THR A 391 7.86 10.47 1.29
N ASP A 392 7.91 10.99 0.06
CA ASP A 392 7.99 12.43 -0.21
C ASP A 392 6.65 13.09 -0.60
N ARG A 393 5.69 12.31 -1.12
CA ARG A 393 4.25 12.66 -1.25
C ARG A 393 3.42 11.39 -1.42
N ARG A 394 2.66 11.00 -0.40
CA ARG A 394 1.62 9.96 -0.56
C ARG A 394 0.35 10.62 -1.06
N LYS A 395 -0.08 10.30 -2.29
CA LYS A 395 -1.37 10.73 -2.87
C LYS A 395 -2.39 9.59 -2.70
N PRO A 396 -3.08 9.46 -1.56
CA PRO A 396 -3.88 8.26 -1.25
C PRO A 396 -5.06 8.08 -2.20
N GLY A 397 -5.66 9.15 -2.71
CA GLY A 397 -6.70 9.11 -3.74
C GLY A 397 -6.23 8.46 -5.05
N THR A 398 -5.04 8.84 -5.52
CA THR A 398 -4.38 8.21 -6.69
C THR A 398 -4.12 6.73 -6.46
N ILE A 399 -3.46 6.36 -5.36
CA ILE A 399 -3.14 4.95 -5.09
C ILE A 399 -4.43 4.11 -5.02
N ARG A 400 -5.49 4.63 -4.39
CA ARG A 400 -6.82 4.00 -4.37
C ARG A 400 -7.39 3.78 -5.77
N MET A 401 -7.39 4.81 -6.63
CA MET A 401 -7.94 4.69 -7.99
C MET A 401 -7.12 3.72 -8.85
N LEU A 402 -5.78 3.74 -8.77
CA LEU A 402 -4.90 2.82 -9.50
C LEU A 402 -5.18 1.36 -9.12
N LEU A 403 -5.33 1.06 -7.82
CA LEU A 403 -5.64 -0.29 -7.34
C LEU A 403 -7.06 -0.72 -7.70
N GLN A 404 -8.06 0.17 -7.60
CA GLN A 404 -9.43 -0.13 -8.03
C GLN A 404 -9.50 -0.46 -9.53
N ASN A 405 -8.78 0.29 -10.37
CA ASN A 405 -8.71 0.00 -11.81
C ASN A 405 -7.93 -1.29 -12.13
N CYS A 406 -6.87 -1.60 -11.37
CA CYS A 406 -6.18 -2.89 -11.46
C CYS A 406 -7.15 -4.07 -11.21
N ILE A 407 -7.93 -4.01 -10.13
CA ILE A 407 -8.90 -5.06 -9.78
C ILE A 407 -10.01 -5.17 -10.83
N LYS A 408 -10.50 -4.07 -11.41
CA LYS A 408 -11.50 -4.09 -12.50
C LYS A 408 -10.98 -4.74 -13.79
N LEU A 409 -9.67 -4.69 -14.05
CA LEU A 409 -9.06 -5.22 -15.27
C LEU A 409 -8.63 -6.70 -15.16
N LEU A 410 -8.45 -7.23 -13.94
CA LEU A 410 -7.94 -8.58 -13.71
C LEU A 410 -9.04 -9.54 -13.23
N PRO A 411 -9.33 -10.63 -13.97
CA PRO A 411 -10.21 -11.68 -13.47
C PRO A 411 -9.55 -12.39 -12.27
N TYR A 412 -10.25 -12.40 -11.14
CA TYR A 412 -9.75 -12.94 -9.87
C TYR A 412 -9.52 -14.45 -9.93
N GLU A 413 -10.09 -15.20 -10.88
CA GLU A 413 -9.79 -16.62 -11.07
C GLU A 413 -8.42 -16.88 -11.71
N LYS A 414 -7.87 -15.92 -12.48
CA LYS A 414 -6.59 -16.10 -13.21
C LYS A 414 -5.40 -15.45 -12.50
N TYR A 415 -5.61 -14.32 -11.79
CA TYR A 415 -4.55 -13.59 -11.10
C TYR A 415 -4.90 -13.30 -9.61
N PRO A 416 -5.30 -14.33 -8.82
CA PRO A 416 -5.79 -14.13 -7.46
C PRO A 416 -4.76 -13.51 -6.51
N GLU A 417 -3.47 -13.78 -6.70
CA GLU A 417 -2.38 -13.24 -5.88
C GLU A 417 -2.34 -11.70 -5.94
N ILE A 418 -2.52 -11.15 -7.14
CA ILE A 418 -2.34 -9.73 -7.44
C ILE A 418 -3.61 -8.94 -7.10
N VAL A 419 -4.79 -9.54 -7.32
CA VAL A 419 -6.07 -9.01 -6.84
C VAL A 419 -6.10 -8.98 -5.30
N THR A 420 -5.72 -10.07 -4.64
CA THR A 420 -5.68 -10.17 -3.16
C THR A 420 -4.68 -9.17 -2.56
N SER A 421 -3.49 -9.03 -3.15
CA SER A 421 -2.50 -8.02 -2.75
C SER A 421 -3.03 -6.59 -2.93
N SER A 422 -3.75 -6.32 -4.04
CA SER A 422 -4.38 -5.01 -4.30
C SER A 422 -5.47 -4.68 -3.27
N LEU A 423 -6.30 -5.66 -2.91
CA LEU A 423 -7.34 -5.52 -1.88
C LEU A 423 -6.75 -5.29 -0.48
N PHE A 424 -5.69 -6.01 -0.12
CA PHE A 424 -4.93 -5.73 1.10
C PHE A 424 -4.35 -4.30 1.10
N MET A 425 -3.73 -3.88 -0.01
CA MET A 425 -3.18 -2.52 -0.11
C MET A 425 -4.24 -1.43 0.00
N LEU A 426 -5.44 -1.64 -0.57
CA LEU A 426 -6.60 -0.77 -0.39
C LEU A 426 -7.04 -0.68 1.07
N SER A 427 -7.21 -1.82 1.75
CA SER A 427 -7.59 -1.85 3.18
C SER A 427 -6.61 -1.08 4.07
N ASP A 428 -5.32 -1.08 3.71
CA ASP A 428 -4.25 -0.38 4.43
C ASP A 428 -4.10 1.11 4.07
N LEU A 429 -4.66 1.56 2.95
CA LEU A 429 -4.86 3.00 2.69
C LEU A 429 -6.01 3.56 3.54
N TYR A 430 -7.10 2.80 3.66
CA TYR A 430 -8.25 3.22 4.45
C TYR A 430 -7.96 3.26 5.95
N VAL A 431 -7.26 2.24 6.47
CA VAL A 431 -6.78 2.18 7.87
C VAL A 431 -5.30 1.81 7.87
N PRO A 432 -4.34 2.72 8.09
CA PRO A 432 -2.92 2.38 8.11
C PRO A 432 -2.56 1.35 9.19
N ALA A 433 -1.63 0.44 8.88
CA ALA A 433 -1.11 -0.58 9.80
C ALA A 433 -0.64 -0.02 11.17
N ASN A 434 -0.10 1.21 11.20
CA ASN A 434 0.42 1.87 12.41
C ASN A 434 -0.62 2.69 13.19
N THR A 435 -1.92 2.56 12.87
CA THR A 435 -3.01 3.29 13.56
C THR A 435 -3.19 2.79 14.99
N ASN A 436 -3.32 3.71 15.96
CA ASN A 436 -3.63 3.37 17.35
C ASN A 436 -5.17 3.27 17.54
N PRO A 437 -5.74 2.16 18.04
CA PRO A 437 -7.18 2.05 18.32
C PRO A 437 -7.73 3.01 19.37
N GLU A 438 -6.96 3.43 20.38
CA GLU A 438 -7.47 4.39 21.38
C GLU A 438 -7.64 5.80 20.83
N ASN A 439 -6.81 6.16 19.84
CA ASN A 439 -6.91 7.43 19.14
C ASN A 439 -6.53 7.17 17.68
N PRO A 440 -7.49 6.72 16.85
CA PRO A 440 -7.29 6.56 15.42
C PRO A 440 -7.21 7.96 14.83
N ASP A 441 -6.00 8.52 14.81
CA ASP A 441 -5.71 9.84 14.29
C ASP A 441 -5.72 9.81 12.75
N MET A 442 -6.94 9.70 12.23
CA MET A 442 -7.25 9.49 10.82
C MET A 442 -7.58 10.80 10.10
N ARG A 443 -7.35 11.95 10.78
CA ARG A 443 -7.73 13.29 10.32
C ARG A 443 -6.71 13.93 9.38
N ASP A 444 -5.47 13.43 9.37
CA ASP A 444 -4.40 13.93 8.52
C ASP A 444 -4.32 13.17 7.18
N SER A 445 -5.04 13.66 6.17
CA SER A 445 -4.77 13.44 4.73
C SER A 445 -5.56 14.45 3.88
N GLU A 446 -5.00 15.65 3.74
CA GLU A 446 -5.37 16.65 2.71
C GLU A 446 -6.76 17.30 2.85
N THR A 447 -6.85 18.31 3.72
CA THR A 447 -7.76 19.45 3.50
C THR A 447 -7.21 20.32 2.35
N ASP A 448 -7.42 19.89 1.11
CA ASP A 448 -7.47 20.81 -0.02
C ASP A 448 -8.94 21.01 -0.37
N ASP A 449 -9.44 22.24 -0.23
CA ASP A 449 -10.85 22.62 -0.42
C ASP A 449 -11.26 22.47 -1.90
N ASN A 450 -11.53 21.24 -2.31
CA ASN A 450 -12.19 20.90 -3.56
C ASN A 450 -13.37 19.95 -3.25
N ASP A 451 -14.48 20.54 -2.80
CA ASP A 451 -15.83 19.97 -2.92
C ASP A 451 -16.19 19.83 -4.41
N ALA A 452 -15.54 18.88 -5.07
CA ALA A 452 -15.87 18.43 -6.40
C ALA A 452 -16.81 17.23 -6.25
N ASP A 453 -18.10 17.55 -6.16
CA ASP A 453 -19.20 16.58 -6.07
C ASP A 453 -18.95 15.43 -7.05
N TYR A 454 -18.73 14.24 -6.50
CA TYR A 454 -18.40 13.05 -7.26
C TYR A 454 -19.69 12.30 -7.58
N ASP A 455 -20.57 12.99 -8.29
CA ASP A 455 -21.55 12.31 -9.14
C ASP A 455 -20.79 11.22 -9.90
N ASP A 456 -21.30 10.00 -9.83
CA ASP A 456 -20.84 8.89 -10.64
C ASP A 456 -21.32 9.20 -12.06
N ILE A 457 -20.56 10.02 -12.79
CA ILE A 457 -20.89 10.47 -14.14
C ILE A 457 -20.65 9.29 -15.10
N GLU A 458 -21.56 8.32 -15.04
CA GLU A 458 -22.14 7.69 -16.23
C GLU A 458 -22.84 8.78 -17.05
N SER A 459 -22.07 9.73 -17.60
CA SER A 459 -22.55 10.50 -18.73
C SER A 459 -22.62 9.53 -19.89
N ASP A 460 -23.85 9.14 -20.19
CA ASP A 460 -24.30 8.34 -21.33
C ASP A 460 -24.08 9.10 -22.67
N ILE A 461 -22.90 9.70 -22.83
CA ILE A 461 -22.38 10.17 -24.10
C ILE A 461 -22.10 8.90 -24.89
N LYS A 462 -22.83 8.73 -25.99
CA LYS A 462 -22.54 7.72 -27.02
C LYS A 462 -21.20 8.04 -27.67
N GLU A 463 -20.10 7.73 -26.98
CA GLU A 463 -18.77 7.95 -27.48
C GLU A 463 -18.47 6.94 -28.59
N GLU A 464 -18.52 7.40 -29.83
CA GLU A 464 -17.96 6.67 -30.97
C GLU A 464 -16.53 6.23 -30.64
N ALA A 465 -16.24 4.93 -30.72
CA ALA A 465 -14.94 4.33 -30.41
C ALA A 465 -13.81 4.75 -31.38
N THR A 466 -14.15 5.55 -32.40
CA THR A 466 -13.25 6.21 -33.33
C THR A 466 -13.33 7.73 -33.13
N LYS A 467 -12.20 8.37 -32.86
CA LYS A 467 -12.06 9.83 -32.83
C LYS A 467 -11.07 10.27 -33.91
N ILE A 468 -11.28 11.47 -34.45
CA ILE A 468 -10.55 11.97 -35.62
C ILE A 468 -9.95 13.35 -35.34
N LEU A 469 -8.67 13.53 -35.65
CA LEU A 469 -7.95 14.80 -35.64
C LEU A 469 -7.52 15.17 -37.07
N VAL A 470 -7.89 16.38 -37.50
CA VAL A 470 -7.41 16.99 -38.74
C VAL A 470 -6.47 18.12 -38.36
N LEU A 471 -5.19 18.03 -38.77
CA LEU A 471 -4.17 19.05 -38.50
C LEU A 471 -4.24 20.16 -39.56
N ASP A 472 -5.27 21.01 -39.52
CA ASP A 472 -5.38 22.18 -40.39
C ASP A 472 -4.76 23.43 -39.74
N ASN A 473 -3.92 24.15 -40.50
CA ASN A 473 -3.06 25.26 -40.03
C ASN A 473 -3.83 26.52 -39.60
N SER A 474 -5.17 26.50 -39.61
CA SER A 474 -6.03 27.68 -39.46
C SER A 474 -6.93 27.68 -38.22
N ARG A 475 -7.03 26.55 -37.49
CA ARG A 475 -7.91 26.41 -36.32
C ARG A 475 -7.28 25.56 -35.21
N LEU A 476 -6.69 26.20 -34.20
CA LEU A 476 -6.55 25.57 -32.89
C LEU A 476 -7.94 25.45 -32.25
N GLU A 477 -8.56 24.29 -32.39
CA GLU A 477 -9.73 23.95 -31.59
C GLU A 477 -9.29 23.77 -30.13
N ARG A 478 -9.85 24.56 -29.22
CA ARG A 478 -9.57 24.46 -27.78
C ARG A 478 -10.28 23.24 -27.20
N PHE A 479 -9.65 22.08 -27.32
CA PHE A 479 -10.09 20.86 -26.64
C PHE A 479 -10.07 21.07 -25.12
N LYS A 480 -11.14 20.66 -24.44
CA LYS A 480 -11.22 20.69 -22.97
C LYS A 480 -10.54 19.46 -22.40
N ASN A 481 -9.62 19.65 -21.45
CA ASN A 481 -9.16 18.54 -20.61
C ASN A 481 -10.25 18.24 -19.57
N TYR A 482 -10.82 17.04 -19.62
CA TYR A 482 -11.84 16.58 -18.68
C TYR A 482 -11.26 15.87 -17.44
N TYR A 483 -9.94 15.92 -17.25
CA TYR A 483 -9.31 15.39 -16.04
C TYR A 483 -9.84 16.07 -14.78
N LYS A 484 -10.35 15.27 -13.84
CA LYS A 484 -10.48 15.63 -12.43
C LYS A 484 -9.45 14.83 -11.64
N PRO A 485 -8.72 15.42 -10.68
CA PRO A 485 -7.89 14.64 -9.77
C PRO A 485 -8.77 13.66 -8.96
N PRO A 486 -8.26 12.48 -8.59
CA PRO A 486 -9.02 11.51 -7.80
C PRO A 486 -9.29 12.08 -6.41
N PRO A 487 -10.50 11.87 -5.84
CA PRO A 487 -10.85 12.49 -4.58
C PRO A 487 -10.07 11.86 -3.43
N PRO A 488 -9.72 12.64 -2.39
CA PRO A 488 -9.02 12.15 -1.21
C PRO A 488 -9.82 11.05 -0.49
N ILE A 489 -9.17 10.33 0.43
CA ILE A 489 -9.86 9.34 1.26
C ILE A 489 -10.64 10.08 2.35
N VAL A 490 -11.86 10.49 2.00
CA VAL A 490 -12.85 11.04 2.91
C VAL A 490 -13.58 9.94 3.68
N GLY A 491 -14.22 10.34 4.78
CA GLY A 491 -15.07 9.51 5.62
C GLY A 491 -14.63 9.52 7.08
N ASP A 492 -15.58 9.22 7.97
CA ASP A 492 -15.31 9.13 9.40
C ASP A 492 -14.54 7.84 9.77
N VAL A 493 -14.28 7.63 11.07
CA VAL A 493 -13.55 6.45 11.55
C VAL A 493 -14.32 5.16 11.27
N GLU A 494 -15.65 5.19 11.34
CA GLU A 494 -16.53 4.04 11.13
C GLU A 494 -16.58 3.69 9.63
N GLU A 495 -16.87 4.65 8.76
CA GLU A 495 -16.91 4.51 7.31
C GLU A 495 -15.59 3.97 6.74
N ARG A 496 -14.45 4.53 7.18
CA ARG A 496 -13.11 4.06 6.75
C ARG A 496 -12.82 2.64 7.25
N CYS A 497 -13.27 2.28 8.44
CA CYS A 497 -13.12 0.92 8.96
C CYS A 497 -14.02 -0.09 8.23
N VAL A 498 -15.29 0.24 7.98
CA VAL A 498 -16.22 -0.61 7.21
C VAL A 498 -15.69 -0.86 5.80
N GLN A 499 -15.21 0.19 5.11
CA GLN A 499 -14.61 0.04 3.78
C GLN A 499 -13.29 -0.76 3.81
N ALA A 500 -12.52 -0.72 4.90
CA ALA A 500 -11.37 -1.61 5.07
C ALA A 500 -11.78 -3.08 5.28
N ILE A 501 -12.79 -3.37 6.13
CA ILE A 501 -13.33 -4.73 6.32
C ILE A 501 -13.87 -5.29 5.01
N LYS A 502 -14.59 -4.49 4.21
CA LYS A 502 -15.10 -4.91 2.89
C LYS A 502 -13.99 -5.44 1.99
N TYR A 503 -12.88 -4.70 1.84
CA TYR A 503 -11.73 -5.15 1.04
C TYR A 503 -11.01 -6.35 1.66
N VAL A 504 -10.99 -6.49 2.99
CA VAL A 504 -10.44 -7.67 3.66
C VAL A 504 -11.28 -8.92 3.38
N ALA A 505 -12.61 -8.82 3.45
CA ALA A 505 -13.53 -9.92 3.16
C ALA A 505 -13.50 -10.34 1.68
N GLU A 506 -13.46 -9.37 0.76
CA GLU A 506 -13.24 -9.62 -0.68
C GLU A 506 -11.88 -10.29 -0.92
N GLY A 507 -10.83 -9.83 -0.23
CA GLY A 507 -9.48 -10.43 -0.32
C GLY A 507 -9.42 -11.88 0.18
N LEU A 508 -10.08 -12.18 1.30
CA LEU A 508 -10.19 -13.55 1.82
C LEU A 508 -10.98 -14.46 0.88
N ASP A 509 -12.04 -13.95 0.25
CA ASP A 509 -12.81 -14.73 -0.72
C ASP A 509 -11.99 -15.05 -1.99
N CYS A 510 -11.10 -14.17 -2.43
CA CYS A 510 -10.17 -14.44 -3.54
C CYS A 510 -9.18 -15.59 -3.26
N ILE A 511 -8.89 -15.91 -1.99
CA ILE A 511 -7.92 -16.96 -1.61
C ILE A 511 -8.33 -18.36 -2.12
N LYS A 512 -9.63 -18.60 -2.34
CA LYS A 512 -10.13 -19.88 -2.88
C LYS A 512 -9.67 -20.19 -4.30
N TYR A 513 -9.27 -19.17 -5.07
CA TYR A 513 -8.79 -19.33 -6.45
C TYR A 513 -7.27 -19.50 -6.56
N PHE A 514 -6.51 -19.36 -5.47
CA PHE A 514 -5.08 -19.62 -5.49
C PHE A 514 -4.85 -21.05 -5.94
N SER A 515 -4.05 -21.19 -7.00
CA SER A 515 -3.63 -22.50 -7.52
C SER A 515 -3.13 -23.35 -6.36
N GLU A 516 -3.72 -24.54 -6.17
CA GLU A 516 -3.03 -25.57 -5.42
C GLU A 516 -1.74 -25.89 -6.19
N GLN A 517 -0.63 -25.32 -5.73
CA GLN A 517 0.70 -25.81 -6.07
C GLN A 517 0.74 -27.26 -5.60
N LYS A 518 0.40 -28.19 -6.50
CA LYS A 518 0.73 -29.58 -6.32
C LYS A 518 2.24 -29.63 -6.14
N ASP A 519 2.69 -30.21 -5.04
CA ASP A 519 4.09 -30.54 -4.78
C ASP A 519 4.61 -31.62 -5.76
N GLU A 520 4.66 -31.29 -7.05
CA GLU A 520 5.29 -32.12 -8.09
C GLU A 520 6.79 -31.83 -8.25
N GLU A 521 7.38 -30.99 -7.39
CA GLU A 521 8.83 -30.99 -7.15
C GLU A 521 9.29 -32.19 -6.27
N GLY A 522 8.38 -33.13 -5.99
CA GLY A 522 8.65 -34.39 -5.27
C GLY A 522 8.81 -35.65 -6.14
N LYS A 523 8.64 -35.59 -7.46
CA LYS A 523 8.73 -36.77 -8.34
C LYS A 523 9.61 -36.57 -9.57
N GLN A 524 10.60 -37.45 -9.70
CA GLN A 524 11.53 -37.54 -10.81
C GLN A 524 10.79 -37.69 -12.15
N SER A 525 10.76 -36.63 -12.96
CA SER A 525 10.45 -36.75 -14.39
C SER A 525 11.66 -37.34 -15.11
N VAL A 526 11.76 -38.67 -15.16
CA VAL A 526 12.69 -39.36 -16.06
C VAL A 526 12.27 -39.05 -17.49
N ARG A 527 12.96 -38.11 -18.13
CA ARG A 527 12.95 -37.95 -19.59
C ARG A 527 13.95 -38.98 -20.17
N PRO A 528 13.66 -39.62 -21.32
CA PRO A 528 14.63 -40.50 -21.97
C PRO A 528 15.87 -39.70 -22.38
N GLU A 529 17.05 -40.25 -22.09
CA GLU A 529 18.31 -39.73 -22.62
C GLU A 529 18.46 -40.15 -24.08
N ASP A 530 18.40 -39.21 -25.02
CA ASP A 530 18.96 -39.38 -26.37
C ASP A 530 19.64 -38.06 -26.82
N GLU A 531 20.96 -38.15 -26.97
CA GLU A 531 21.85 -37.29 -27.77
C GLU A 531 21.77 -35.75 -27.68
N GLU A 532 22.30 -35.16 -26.60
CA GLU A 532 22.95 -33.83 -26.68
C GLU A 532 24.44 -33.91 -26.29
N VAL A 533 25.31 -33.55 -27.24
CA VAL A 533 26.77 -33.54 -27.07
C VAL A 533 27.19 -32.36 -26.19
N LYS A 534 27.69 -32.66 -24.98
CA LYS A 534 28.19 -31.66 -24.02
C LYS A 534 29.43 -30.94 -24.56
N MET A 535 29.27 -29.73 -25.10
CA MET A 535 30.40 -28.80 -25.30
C MET A 535 30.92 -28.29 -23.95
N ALA A 536 32.24 -28.08 -23.86
CA ALA A 536 32.86 -27.52 -22.67
C ALA A 536 32.60 -26.00 -22.57
N LYS A 537 32.29 -25.51 -21.35
CA LYS A 537 32.15 -24.07 -21.11
C LYS A 537 33.53 -23.40 -21.20
N PRO A 538 33.68 -22.27 -21.93
CA PRO A 538 34.88 -21.46 -21.82
C PRO A 538 35.07 -20.99 -20.37
N PHE A 539 36.31 -21.02 -19.89
CA PHE A 539 36.77 -20.54 -18.57
C PHE A 539 36.50 -21.42 -17.33
N GLU A 540 35.85 -22.59 -17.45
CA GLU A 540 35.90 -23.62 -16.38
C GLU A 540 37.08 -24.59 -16.64
N PRO A 541 38.07 -24.70 -15.73
CA PRO A 541 39.14 -25.69 -15.87
C PRO A 541 38.61 -27.11 -15.62
N ILE A 542 38.79 -28.00 -16.60
CA ILE A 542 38.32 -29.40 -16.54
C ILE A 542 39.04 -30.15 -15.40
N PRO A 543 38.33 -30.66 -14.38
CA PRO A 543 38.97 -31.38 -13.27
C PRO A 543 39.44 -32.76 -13.71
N MET A 544 40.76 -33.02 -13.64
CA MET A 544 41.34 -34.34 -13.91
C MET A 544 41.41 -35.18 -12.63
N PRO A 545 41.01 -36.47 -12.64
CA PRO A 545 40.92 -37.29 -11.44
C PRO A 545 42.26 -37.95 -11.08
N TYR A 546 43.07 -37.25 -10.29
CA TYR A 546 44.14 -37.90 -9.50
C TYR A 546 44.08 -37.42 -8.05
N GLY A 547 43.84 -38.36 -7.13
CA GLY A 547 43.74 -38.08 -5.71
C GLY A 547 45.08 -37.64 -5.10
N LYS A 548 45.01 -36.77 -4.09
CA LYS A 548 46.14 -36.47 -3.20
C LYS A 548 45.81 -36.92 -1.78
N ILE A 549 46.82 -37.50 -1.15
CA ILE A 549 46.77 -38.24 0.11
C ILE A 549 46.97 -37.27 1.28
N ASN A 550 46.25 -37.54 2.38
CA ASN A 550 46.40 -37.10 3.78
C ASN A 550 47.19 -35.83 4.12
N GLU A 551 46.59 -34.96 4.94
CA GLU A 551 47.16 -34.61 6.26
C GLU A 551 46.07 -34.05 7.22
N GLU A 552 46.44 -33.79 8.47
CA GLU A 552 45.61 -34.15 9.64
C GLU A 552 44.77 -33.05 10.31
N LYS A 553 43.96 -33.49 11.29
CA LYS A 553 43.03 -32.70 12.11
C LYS A 553 43.76 -31.88 13.17
N GLU A 554 43.36 -30.62 13.39
CA GLU A 554 43.50 -29.96 14.68
C GLU A 554 42.20 -29.27 15.15
N THR A 555 42.07 -29.12 16.47
CA THR A 555 40.83 -28.71 17.18
C THR A 555 40.89 -27.27 17.70
N PRO A 556 39.76 -26.55 17.79
CA PRO A 556 39.76 -25.16 18.25
C PRO A 556 39.85 -25.04 19.78
N LYS A 557 40.85 -24.29 20.28
CA LYS A 557 41.01 -23.95 21.70
C LYS A 557 40.29 -22.66 22.08
N LYS A 558 39.59 -22.67 23.23
CA LYS A 558 39.05 -21.47 23.91
C LYS A 558 40.17 -20.72 24.65
N SER A 559 40.11 -19.38 24.69
CA SER A 559 40.67 -18.60 25.80
C SER A 559 39.93 -17.27 26.03
N LYS A 560 39.94 -16.77 27.27
CA LYS A 560 39.22 -15.56 27.74
C LYS A 560 40.20 -14.50 28.25
N LYS A 561 39.87 -13.21 28.06
CA LYS A 561 40.09 -12.01 28.95
C LYS A 561 40.18 -10.75 28.07
N LYS A 562 39.92 -9.52 28.51
CA LYS A 562 39.08 -8.86 29.53
C LYS A 562 39.35 -7.35 29.36
N SER A 563 38.30 -6.52 29.19
CA SER A 563 38.17 -5.12 29.64
C SER A 563 39.28 -4.07 29.36
N LYS A 564 38.88 -2.93 28.78
CA LYS A 564 39.18 -1.57 29.30
C LYS A 564 37.92 -0.68 29.21
N LYS A 565 37.94 0.47 29.89
CA LYS A 565 36.80 1.26 30.36
C LYS A 565 36.97 2.73 29.94
N LYS A 566 35.90 3.55 30.06
CA LYS A 566 35.78 5.02 29.89
C LYS A 566 35.22 5.49 28.53
N ASP A 567 34.40 6.55 28.43
CA ASP A 567 33.82 7.43 29.47
C ASP A 567 32.37 7.83 29.16
N LYS A 568 31.65 8.36 30.16
CA LYS A 568 30.28 8.91 30.03
C LYS A 568 30.32 10.39 29.66
N LEU A 569 29.38 10.84 28.84
CA LEU A 569 28.81 12.19 28.88
C LEU A 569 27.28 12.06 28.88
N GLN A 570 26.62 12.76 29.81
CA GLN A 570 25.16 12.82 29.92
C GLN A 570 24.71 14.22 29.49
N GLU A 571 23.93 14.32 28.42
CA GLU A 571 23.06 15.47 28.20
C GLU A 571 21.64 15.10 28.60
N LYS A 572 21.02 15.93 29.42
CA LYS A 572 19.58 15.83 29.73
C LYS A 572 18.79 16.55 28.64
N LYS A 573 17.83 15.87 28.03
CA LYS A 573 16.64 16.52 27.49
C LYS A 573 15.43 15.96 28.24
N GLU A 574 14.53 16.86 28.62
CA GLU A 574 13.32 16.54 29.36
C GLU A 574 12.23 16.15 28.37
N GLU A 575 11.85 14.87 28.35
CA GLU A 575 10.65 14.43 27.64
C GLU A 575 9.43 14.56 28.56
N SER A 576 8.44 15.31 28.08
CA SER A 576 7.14 15.44 28.71
C SER A 576 6.40 14.09 28.71
N LYS A 577 6.16 13.53 29.89
CA LYS A 577 5.33 12.32 30.04
C LYS A 577 3.87 12.61 29.68
N SER A 578 3.47 12.28 28.46
CA SER A 578 2.08 11.96 28.16
C SER A 578 1.70 10.69 28.91
N THR A 579 0.63 10.74 29.71
CA THR A 579 0.11 9.57 30.44
C THR A 579 -0.48 8.54 29.48
N GLU A 580 0.30 7.49 29.16
CA GLU A 580 -0.21 6.32 28.44
C GLU A 580 -1.33 5.64 29.26
N ASN A 581 -2.49 5.45 28.64
CA ASN A 581 -3.63 4.80 29.26
C ASN A 581 -3.44 3.27 29.19
N LYS A 582 -3.18 2.63 30.33
CA LYS A 582 -2.87 1.19 30.39
C LYS A 582 -4.07 0.25 30.13
N ASN A 583 -5.16 0.78 29.57
CA ASN A 583 -6.45 0.10 29.43
C ASN A 583 -6.90 -0.12 27.97
N ALA A 584 -6.11 0.33 26.98
CA ALA A 584 -6.32 0.10 25.56
C ALA A 584 -6.56 -1.38 25.20
N LEU A 585 -7.27 -1.63 24.09
CA LEU A 585 -7.16 -2.85 23.29
C LEU A 585 -5.78 -2.98 22.59
N LEU A 586 -5.29 -1.87 22.02
CA LEU A 586 -3.97 -1.51 21.41
C LEU A 586 -2.66 -1.30 22.22
N PRO A 587 -2.41 -1.73 23.48
CA PRO A 587 -1.30 -1.17 24.27
C PRO A 587 0.04 -1.82 23.93
N LYS A 588 0.64 -1.43 22.80
CA LYS A 588 2.07 -1.55 22.57
C LYS A 588 2.67 -0.15 22.43
N THR A 589 3.67 0.13 23.26
CA THR A 589 4.54 1.29 23.06
C THR A 589 5.22 1.17 21.70
N LYS A 590 5.64 2.30 21.11
CA LYS A 590 6.35 2.35 19.81
C LYS A 590 7.64 1.51 19.74
N HIS A 591 8.07 0.91 20.86
CA HIS A 591 9.25 0.05 20.97
C HIS A 591 8.93 -1.44 21.24
N GLU A 592 7.73 -1.79 21.74
CA GLU A 592 7.30 -3.19 21.95
C GLU A 592 6.44 -3.72 20.80
N ALA A 593 5.81 -2.82 20.03
CA ALA A 593 5.41 -3.14 18.68
C ALA A 593 6.69 -3.33 17.85
N GLN A 594 7.09 -4.59 17.64
CA GLN A 594 7.55 -4.90 16.29
C GLN A 594 6.48 -4.35 15.34
N PRO A 595 6.86 -3.52 14.35
CA PRO A 595 5.88 -3.09 13.36
C PRO A 595 5.22 -4.35 12.78
N LEU A 596 3.92 -4.27 12.49
CA LEU A 596 3.27 -5.29 11.67
C LEU A 596 4.20 -5.60 10.50
N PRO A 597 4.44 -6.90 10.18
CA PRO A 597 5.45 -7.28 9.19
C PRO A 597 5.29 -6.39 7.98
N LYS A 598 6.29 -5.55 7.71
CA LYS A 598 6.28 -4.81 6.46
C LYS A 598 6.23 -5.88 5.38
N TRP A 599 5.36 -5.75 4.38
CA TRP A 599 5.23 -6.76 3.33
C TRP A 599 6.58 -7.06 2.62
N ASN A 600 7.57 -6.16 2.77
CA ASN A 600 8.97 -6.24 2.39
C ASN A 600 9.82 -7.25 3.21
N GLU A 601 9.35 -7.77 4.35
CA GLU A 601 10.15 -8.61 5.25
C GLU A 601 10.24 -10.04 4.74
N ALA A 602 11.48 -10.45 4.45
CA ALA A 602 11.85 -11.73 3.86
C ALA A 602 11.57 -12.94 4.78
N VAL A 603 10.34 -13.45 4.77
CA VAL A 603 10.00 -14.68 5.52
C VAL A 603 10.20 -15.91 4.63
N HIS A 604 11.35 -16.56 4.77
CA HIS A 604 11.71 -17.75 4.00
C HIS A 604 10.75 -18.93 4.28
N ASN A 605 10.35 -19.64 3.20
CA ASN A 605 9.52 -20.84 3.17
C ASN A 605 8.03 -20.67 3.60
N ILE A 606 7.27 -19.84 2.87
CA ILE A 606 5.79 -19.80 2.95
C ILE A 606 5.18 -19.79 1.53
N SER A 607 4.02 -20.40 1.36
CA SER A 607 3.14 -20.12 0.20
C SER A 607 2.57 -18.70 0.27
N TRP A 608 2.46 -18.04 -0.89
CA TRP A 608 1.77 -16.75 -1.03
C TRP A 608 0.36 -16.74 -0.46
N LYS A 609 -0.32 -17.89 -0.54
CA LYS A 609 -1.66 -18.11 0.00
C LYS A 609 -1.73 -17.84 1.51
N ASP A 610 -0.84 -18.46 2.28
CA ASP A 610 -0.82 -18.36 3.74
C ASP A 610 -0.28 -17.00 4.22
N HIS A 611 0.67 -16.41 3.48
CA HIS A 611 1.18 -15.08 3.77
C HIS A 611 0.10 -14.00 3.61
N LEU A 612 -0.57 -13.94 2.46
CA LEU A 612 -1.64 -12.96 2.22
C LEU A 612 -2.84 -13.18 3.15
N LYS A 613 -3.19 -14.44 3.44
CA LYS A 613 -4.21 -14.78 4.46
C LYS A 613 -3.87 -14.21 5.83
N THR A 614 -2.62 -14.35 6.26
CA THR A 614 -2.14 -13.82 7.56
C THR A 614 -2.27 -12.30 7.60
N LEU A 615 -1.79 -11.59 6.58
CA LEU A 615 -1.89 -10.13 6.49
C LEU A 615 -3.34 -9.62 6.51
N LEU A 616 -4.26 -10.32 5.86
CA LEU A 616 -5.70 -9.99 5.87
C LEU A 616 -6.33 -10.19 7.26
N TYR A 617 -5.98 -11.27 7.98
CA TYR A 617 -6.46 -11.48 9.35
C TYR A 617 -5.84 -10.51 10.36
N GLU A 618 -4.54 -10.19 10.26
CA GLU A 618 -3.93 -9.11 11.05
C GLU A 618 -4.67 -7.79 10.83
N LYS A 619 -5.10 -7.52 9.58
CA LYS A 619 -5.85 -6.33 9.24
C LYS A 619 -7.24 -6.31 9.86
N ALA A 620 -8.00 -7.41 9.76
CA ALA A 620 -9.28 -7.55 10.43
C ALA A 620 -9.17 -7.33 11.94
N VAL A 621 -8.12 -7.89 12.58
CA VAL A 621 -7.85 -7.70 14.02
C VAL A 621 -7.61 -6.22 14.36
N LEU A 622 -6.82 -5.50 13.57
CA LEU A 622 -6.61 -4.07 13.79
C LEU A 622 -7.91 -3.26 13.63
N VAL A 623 -8.67 -3.50 12.56
CA VAL A 623 -9.87 -2.71 12.23
C VAL A 623 -11.00 -2.97 13.23
N TYR A 624 -11.26 -4.22 13.63
CA TYR A 624 -12.25 -4.51 14.66
C TYR A 624 -11.83 -4.02 16.06
N ALA A 625 -10.52 -3.92 16.35
CA ALA A 625 -10.05 -3.26 17.57
C ALA A 625 -10.32 -1.75 17.57
N ILE A 626 -10.18 -1.07 16.42
CA ILE A 626 -10.52 0.36 16.27
C ILE A 626 -12.03 0.58 16.43
N LEU A 627 -12.86 -0.20 15.73
CA LEU A 627 -14.33 -0.11 15.81
C LEU A 627 -14.85 -0.34 17.25
N SER A 628 -14.32 -1.35 17.94
CA SER A 628 -14.74 -1.63 19.32
C SER A 628 -14.35 -0.52 20.31
N GLU A 629 -13.16 0.09 20.20
CA GLU A 629 -12.84 1.28 21.01
C GLU A 629 -13.75 2.48 20.66
N TYR A 630 -13.96 2.75 19.38
CA TYR A 630 -14.79 3.86 18.91
C TYR A 630 -16.22 3.80 19.47
N HIS A 631 -16.88 2.64 19.34
CA HIS A 631 -18.23 2.46 19.89
C HIS A 631 -18.26 2.40 21.43
N TYR A 632 -17.20 1.92 22.09
CA TYR A 632 -17.10 1.96 23.54
C TYR A 632 -17.05 3.40 24.07
N VAL A 633 -16.22 4.26 23.47
CA VAL A 633 -16.10 5.69 23.83
C VAL A 633 -17.42 6.43 23.56
N ASN A 634 -18.11 6.10 22.46
CA ASN A 634 -19.42 6.68 22.11
C ASN A 634 -20.60 6.12 22.94
N GLY A 635 -20.37 5.14 23.83
CA GLY A 635 -21.40 4.56 24.70
C GLY A 635 -22.31 3.52 24.03
N ASN A 636 -21.98 3.07 22.82
CA ASN A 636 -22.69 2.04 22.06
C ASN A 636 -22.15 0.65 22.40
N TYR A 637 -22.34 0.26 23.67
CA TYR A 637 -21.72 -0.95 24.23
C TYR A 637 -22.18 -2.26 23.59
N GLY A 638 -23.39 -2.33 23.03
CA GLY A 638 -23.86 -3.50 22.29
C GLY A 638 -23.06 -3.70 20.98
N THR A 639 -22.87 -2.61 20.23
CA THR A 639 -22.07 -2.59 19.00
C THR A 639 -20.60 -2.89 19.29
N SER A 640 -20.07 -2.31 20.38
CA SER A 640 -18.72 -2.62 20.85
C SER A 640 -18.56 -4.12 21.16
N LEU A 641 -19.46 -4.74 21.93
CA LEU A 641 -19.42 -6.18 22.23
C LEU A 641 -19.49 -7.04 20.96
N ARG A 642 -20.33 -6.67 19.99
CA ARG A 642 -20.42 -7.34 18.69
C ARG A 642 -19.08 -7.33 17.95
N TYR A 643 -18.41 -6.17 17.87
CA TYR A 643 -17.09 -6.08 17.25
C TYR A 643 -15.98 -6.77 18.04
N ILE A 644 -16.02 -6.78 19.39
CA ILE A 644 -15.10 -7.59 20.20
C ILE A 644 -15.33 -9.09 19.95
N GLY A 645 -16.57 -9.52 19.71
CA GLY A 645 -16.91 -10.89 19.29
C GLY A 645 -16.27 -11.27 17.95
N LEU A 646 -16.40 -10.41 16.93
CA LEU A 646 -15.74 -10.61 15.63
C LEU A 646 -14.21 -10.61 15.74
N LEU A 647 -13.66 -9.64 16.49
CA LEU A 647 -12.24 -9.54 16.83
C LEU A 647 -11.70 -10.83 17.48
N ALA A 648 -12.46 -11.42 18.42
CA ALA A 648 -12.12 -12.68 19.07
C ALA A 648 -12.06 -13.84 18.07
N ARG A 649 -13.00 -13.93 17.12
CA ARG A 649 -12.98 -14.97 16.07
C ARG A 649 -11.77 -14.79 15.15
N CYS A 650 -11.51 -13.57 14.68
CA CYS A 650 -10.32 -13.27 13.87
C CYS A 650 -9.01 -13.64 14.59
N GLN A 651 -8.88 -13.32 15.88
CA GLN A 651 -7.69 -13.69 16.68
C GLN A 651 -7.57 -15.21 16.84
N LEU A 652 -8.66 -15.94 17.05
CA LEU A 652 -8.63 -17.40 17.16
C LEU A 652 -8.22 -18.08 15.85
N THR A 653 -8.69 -17.57 14.70
CA THR A 653 -8.24 -18.03 13.38
C THR A 653 -6.78 -17.71 13.15
N MET A 654 -6.34 -16.49 13.46
CA MET A 654 -4.94 -16.08 13.33
C MET A 654 -3.99 -16.91 14.21
N ASN A 655 -4.41 -17.27 15.43
CA ASN A 655 -3.66 -18.16 16.33
C ASN A 655 -3.49 -19.61 15.79
N ARG A 656 -4.19 -19.99 14.70
CA ARG A 656 -4.02 -21.27 13.99
C ARG A 656 -3.20 -21.16 12.70
N LEU A 657 -2.99 -19.95 12.18
CA LEU A 657 -2.08 -19.72 11.06
C LEU A 657 -0.62 -19.92 11.51
N GLN A 658 0.27 -20.15 10.56
CA GLN A 658 1.68 -20.50 10.84
C GLN A 658 2.44 -19.36 11.57
N TYR A 659 1.92 -18.14 11.55
CA TYR A 659 2.48 -16.97 12.19
C TYR A 659 1.56 -16.45 13.30
N THR A 660 1.99 -16.62 14.56
CA THR A 660 1.36 -15.97 15.70
C THR A 660 1.78 -14.51 15.77
N SER A 661 1.06 -13.66 15.04
CA SER A 661 1.16 -12.22 15.22
C SER A 661 0.62 -11.85 16.61
N ASN A 662 1.53 -11.48 17.52
CA ASN A 662 1.18 -10.94 18.83
C ASN A 662 0.67 -9.49 18.70
N ALA A 663 -0.11 -9.15 17.66
CA ALA A 663 -0.65 -7.81 17.44
C ALA A 663 -1.49 -7.37 18.65
N LEU A 664 -2.45 -8.21 19.06
CA LEU A 664 -3.40 -7.94 20.13
C LEU A 664 -2.98 -8.51 21.49
N ARG A 665 -3.15 -7.72 22.56
CA ARG A 665 -3.09 -8.23 23.93
C ARG A 665 -4.44 -8.86 24.30
N GLU A 666 -4.53 -10.18 24.21
CA GLU A 666 -5.77 -10.94 24.47
C GLU A 666 -6.40 -10.63 25.85
N ASN A 667 -5.59 -10.36 26.88
CA ASN A 667 -6.08 -9.97 28.20
C ASN A 667 -6.75 -8.57 28.22
N CYS A 668 -6.33 -7.64 27.35
CA CYS A 668 -6.99 -6.35 27.18
C CYS A 668 -8.35 -6.50 26.47
N MET A 669 -8.44 -7.36 25.45
CA MET A 669 -9.71 -7.69 24.78
C MET A 669 -10.75 -8.20 25.78
N LEU A 670 -10.36 -9.21 26.56
CA LEU A 670 -11.20 -9.78 27.61
C LEU A 670 -11.57 -8.73 28.67
N GLY A 671 -10.64 -7.85 29.05
CA GLY A 671 -10.92 -6.69 29.90
C GLY A 671 -12.02 -5.79 29.32
N ARG A 672 -11.87 -5.31 28.08
CA ARG A 672 -12.82 -4.38 27.44
C ARG A 672 -14.20 -4.99 27.24
N ALA A 673 -14.29 -6.30 26.97
CA ALA A 673 -15.57 -7.03 26.97
C ALA A 673 -16.26 -6.94 28.36
N GLY A 674 -15.48 -7.12 29.43
CA GLY A 674 -15.93 -6.92 30.80
C GLY A 674 -16.35 -5.48 31.11
N ASP A 675 -15.65 -4.46 30.58
CA ASP A 675 -16.06 -3.05 30.74
C ASP A 675 -17.43 -2.81 30.12
N CYS A 676 -17.65 -3.25 28.88
CA CYS A 676 -18.93 -3.07 28.19
C CYS A 676 -20.09 -3.63 29.02
N CYS A 677 -19.91 -4.83 29.57
CA CYS A 677 -20.89 -5.47 30.47
C CYS A 677 -21.20 -4.61 31.71
N ILE A 678 -20.18 -4.07 32.39
CA ILE A 678 -20.36 -3.22 33.57
C ILE A 678 -21.05 -1.89 33.21
N MET A 679 -20.63 -1.23 32.13
CA MET A 679 -21.21 0.05 31.70
C MET A 679 -22.69 -0.09 31.28
N MET A 680 -23.05 -1.20 30.64
CA MET A 680 -24.45 -1.53 30.33
C MET A 680 -25.29 -1.72 31.59
N VAL A 681 -24.75 -2.35 32.64
CA VAL A 681 -25.46 -2.51 33.93
C VAL A 681 -25.64 -1.19 34.65
N GLN A 682 -24.64 -0.30 34.62
CA GLN A 682 -24.77 1.06 35.17
C GLN A 682 -25.87 1.87 34.46
N THR A 683 -26.08 1.64 33.16
CA THR A 683 -27.11 2.32 32.35
C THR A 683 -28.20 1.35 31.87
N TRP A 684 -28.68 0.46 32.76
CA TRP A 684 -29.62 -0.61 32.40
C TRP A 684 -30.94 -0.13 31.76
N GLY A 685 -31.33 1.13 31.96
CA GLY A 685 -32.47 1.75 31.27
C GLY A 685 -32.36 1.82 29.74
N LYS A 686 -31.19 1.51 29.16
CA LYS A 686 -30.96 1.39 27.70
C LYS A 686 -30.79 -0.07 27.21
N CYS A 687 -31.12 -1.05 28.05
CA CYS A 687 -30.90 -2.49 27.78
C CYS A 687 -31.39 -2.95 26.40
N ASP A 688 -32.63 -2.60 26.03
CA ASP A 688 -33.22 -3.02 24.75
C ASP A 688 -32.42 -2.50 23.55
N SER A 689 -32.00 -1.23 23.60
CA SER A 689 -31.15 -0.62 22.57
C SER A 689 -29.76 -1.27 22.49
N TYR A 690 -29.18 -1.70 23.62
CA TYR A 690 -27.94 -2.48 23.60
C TYR A 690 -28.13 -3.88 23.00
N ASN A 691 -29.31 -4.50 23.14
CA ASN A 691 -29.64 -5.77 22.51
C ASN A 691 -29.86 -5.63 21.00
N GLU A 692 -30.55 -4.58 20.57
CA GLU A 692 -30.66 -4.21 19.14
C GLU A 692 -29.27 -3.97 18.53
N GLN A 693 -28.41 -3.19 19.18
CA GLN A 693 -27.03 -2.94 18.76
C GLN A 693 -26.17 -4.21 18.65
N LEU A 694 -26.35 -5.16 19.57
CA LEU A 694 -25.64 -6.46 19.58
C LEU A 694 -26.07 -7.36 18.40
N HIS A 695 -27.33 -7.24 17.95
CA HIS A 695 -27.90 -8.02 16.86
C HIS A 695 -27.91 -7.32 15.49
N TYR A 696 -27.54 -6.05 15.42
CA TYR A 696 -27.41 -5.30 14.18
C TYR A 696 -26.10 -5.67 13.45
N ILE A 697 -26.20 -6.56 12.45
CA ILE A 697 -25.07 -7.05 11.63
C ILE A 697 -25.15 -6.37 10.26
N THR A 698 -24.04 -5.83 9.74
CA THR A 698 -23.99 -5.24 8.39
C THR A 698 -23.68 -6.28 7.31
N ASP A 699 -23.87 -5.93 6.03
CA ASP A 699 -23.53 -6.81 4.90
C ASP A 699 -22.03 -7.15 4.83
N GLU A 700 -21.15 -6.23 5.25
CA GLU A 700 -19.71 -6.44 5.37
C GLU A 700 -19.38 -7.43 6.50
N ASP A 701 -20.06 -7.30 7.64
CA ASP A 701 -19.91 -8.23 8.77
C ASP A 701 -20.37 -9.64 8.39
N LEU A 702 -21.47 -9.77 7.62
CA LEU A 702 -21.93 -11.07 7.09
C LEU A 702 -20.90 -11.72 6.17
N LYS A 703 -20.34 -10.96 5.22
CA LYS A 703 -19.29 -11.45 4.30
C LYS A 703 -18.05 -11.90 5.07
N MET A 704 -17.60 -11.11 6.05
CA MET A 704 -16.44 -11.46 6.88
C MET A 704 -16.73 -12.70 7.74
N MET A 705 -17.93 -12.80 8.32
CA MET A 705 -18.36 -13.94 9.12
C MET A 705 -18.39 -15.24 8.32
N GLU A 706 -18.84 -15.19 7.06
CA GLU A 706 -18.83 -16.36 6.16
C GLU A 706 -17.41 -16.89 5.91
N GLN A 707 -16.42 -16.00 5.71
CA GLN A 707 -15.03 -16.42 5.52
C GLN A 707 -14.39 -16.93 6.81
N ILE A 708 -14.67 -16.28 7.94
CA ILE A 708 -14.27 -16.75 9.27
C ILE A 708 -14.80 -18.17 9.53
N GLU A 709 -16.06 -18.46 9.20
CA GLU A 709 -16.68 -19.76 9.46
C GLU A 709 -16.12 -20.88 8.61
N LYS A 710 -15.77 -20.61 7.34
CA LYS A 710 -15.04 -21.55 6.49
C LYS A 710 -13.68 -21.90 7.11
N ASP A 711 -12.97 -20.89 7.61
CA ASP A 711 -11.65 -21.07 8.22
C ASP A 711 -11.68 -21.72 9.61
N GLU A 712 -12.66 -21.38 10.45
CA GLU A 712 -12.89 -22.04 11.73
C GLU A 712 -13.18 -23.53 11.53
N GLN A 713 -13.97 -23.89 10.50
CA GLN A 713 -14.21 -25.30 10.12
C GLN A 713 -12.94 -25.97 9.61
N ALA A 714 -12.20 -25.33 8.69
CA ALA A 714 -10.97 -25.88 8.12
C ALA A 714 -9.86 -26.12 9.17
N HIS A 715 -9.75 -25.23 10.16
CA HIS A 715 -8.76 -25.31 11.24
C HIS A 715 -9.27 -26.00 12.52
N GLY A 716 -10.50 -26.53 12.51
CA GLY A 716 -11.09 -27.27 13.64
C GLY A 716 -11.30 -26.41 14.90
N ILE A 717 -11.56 -25.11 14.75
CA ILE A 717 -11.73 -24.15 15.84
C ILE A 717 -13.13 -24.31 16.45
N LYS A 718 -13.18 -24.58 17.76
CA LYS A 718 -14.44 -24.66 18.51
C LYS A 718 -14.53 -23.52 19.52
N LEU A 719 -15.44 -22.58 19.30
CA LEU A 719 -15.62 -21.40 20.15
C LEU A 719 -15.89 -21.78 21.63
N GLY A 720 -16.65 -22.85 21.88
CA GLY A 720 -16.98 -23.30 23.25
C GLY A 720 -15.82 -23.89 24.05
N GLU A 721 -14.75 -24.33 23.39
CA GLU A 721 -13.50 -24.84 24.01
C GLU A 721 -12.45 -23.71 24.18
N SER A 722 -12.68 -22.53 23.60
CA SER A 722 -11.77 -21.39 23.66
C SER A 722 -11.77 -20.67 25.02
N ASN A 723 -10.61 -20.12 25.40
CA ASN A 723 -10.50 -19.18 26.52
C ASN A 723 -11.34 -17.90 26.31
N MET A 724 -11.60 -17.52 25.06
CA MET A 724 -12.36 -16.31 24.68
C MET A 724 -13.89 -16.50 24.74
N LYS A 725 -14.39 -17.69 25.09
CA LYS A 725 -15.83 -18.00 25.05
C LYS A 725 -16.73 -17.10 25.91
N CYS A 726 -16.16 -16.38 26.87
CA CYS A 726 -16.86 -15.44 27.74
C CYS A 726 -17.27 -14.14 27.01
N VAL A 727 -16.59 -13.79 25.91
CA VAL A 727 -16.90 -12.62 25.05
C VAL A 727 -18.19 -12.83 24.26
N PHE A 728 -18.52 -14.08 23.91
CA PHE A 728 -19.70 -14.40 23.11
C PHE A 728 -20.98 -14.33 23.97
N ILE A 729 -21.59 -13.15 23.97
CA ILE A 729 -22.89 -12.87 24.57
C ILE A 729 -23.94 -12.93 23.45
N TYR A 730 -24.94 -13.79 23.62
CA TYR A 730 -25.98 -14.02 22.60
C TYR A 730 -27.27 -13.22 22.83
N ASP A 731 -27.50 -12.71 24.04
CA ASP A 731 -28.73 -12.01 24.42
C ASP A 731 -28.55 -11.29 25.77
N ILE A 732 -29.04 -10.06 25.90
CA ILE A 732 -28.89 -9.19 27.06
C ILE A 732 -30.20 -9.18 27.85
N ARG A 733 -30.42 -10.18 28.70
CA ARG A 733 -31.73 -10.38 29.39
C ARG A 733 -31.80 -9.84 30.82
N THR A 734 -30.73 -10.00 31.60
CA THR A 734 -30.76 -9.70 33.04
C THR A 734 -29.44 -9.11 33.54
N ILE A 735 -29.53 -8.22 34.54
CA ILE A 735 -28.38 -7.66 35.25
C ILE A 735 -27.49 -8.78 35.82
N GLU A 736 -28.10 -9.81 36.42
CA GLU A 736 -27.41 -10.99 36.99
C GLU A 736 -26.54 -11.69 35.94
N GLN A 737 -27.08 -11.96 34.75
CA GLN A 737 -26.35 -12.58 33.64
C GLN A 737 -25.16 -11.72 33.16
N ILE A 738 -25.36 -10.42 32.96
CA ILE A 738 -24.33 -9.53 32.39
C ILE A 738 -23.21 -9.24 33.39
N LEU A 739 -23.53 -9.07 34.68
CA LEU A 739 -22.51 -8.94 35.72
C LEU A 739 -21.66 -10.21 35.87
N LEU A 740 -22.28 -11.40 35.78
CA LEU A 740 -21.54 -12.67 35.79
C LEU A 740 -20.65 -12.82 34.55
N LYS A 741 -21.10 -12.36 33.37
CA LYS A 741 -20.27 -12.32 32.15
C LYS A 741 -19.07 -11.38 32.29
N ALA A 742 -19.24 -10.23 32.94
CA ALA A 742 -18.12 -9.34 33.25
C ALA A 742 -17.05 -10.05 34.10
N ILE A 743 -17.46 -10.77 35.16
CA ILE A 743 -16.57 -11.56 36.01
C ILE A 743 -15.86 -12.67 35.21
N GLU A 744 -16.59 -13.44 34.38
CA GLU A 744 -16.00 -14.47 33.51
C GLU A 744 -14.91 -13.88 32.59
N CYS A 745 -15.15 -12.70 32.01
CA CYS A 745 -14.20 -12.01 31.15
C CYS A 745 -12.94 -11.58 31.91
N TYR A 746 -13.08 -10.97 33.09
CA TYR A 746 -11.93 -10.57 33.91
C TYR A 746 -11.13 -11.78 34.44
N GLU A 747 -11.79 -12.87 34.81
CA GLU A 747 -11.12 -14.12 35.18
C GLU A 747 -10.34 -14.73 34.02
N ALA A 748 -10.91 -14.73 32.81
CA ALA A 748 -10.23 -15.19 31.61
C ALA A 748 -8.99 -14.33 31.32
N ALA A 749 -9.11 -13.00 31.44
CA ALA A 749 -8.00 -12.08 31.27
C ALA A 749 -6.84 -12.33 32.27
N LEU A 750 -7.16 -12.55 33.55
CA LEU A 750 -6.17 -12.84 34.60
C LEU A 750 -5.46 -14.19 34.41
N LYS A 751 -6.11 -15.18 33.79
CA LYS A 751 -5.47 -16.46 33.43
C LYS A 751 -4.39 -16.31 32.36
N LEU A 752 -4.49 -15.29 31.50
CA LEU A 752 -3.49 -14.98 30.48
C LEU A 752 -2.37 -14.08 31.04
N SER A 753 -2.75 -13.03 31.78
CA SER A 753 -1.78 -12.11 32.40
C SER A 753 -2.37 -11.42 33.63
N GLU A 754 -1.85 -11.74 34.81
CA GLU A 754 -2.25 -11.10 36.06
C GLU A 754 -1.76 -9.65 36.11
N THR A 755 -2.71 -8.70 36.09
CA THR A 755 -2.43 -7.25 36.12
C THR A 755 -3.28 -6.59 37.22
N GLU A 756 -2.69 -5.71 38.03
CA GLU A 756 -3.39 -5.02 39.14
C GLU A 756 -4.64 -4.24 38.69
N SER A 757 -4.64 -3.67 37.48
CA SER A 757 -5.81 -2.98 36.92
C SER A 757 -7.00 -3.92 36.70
N ILE A 758 -6.74 -5.13 36.20
CA ILE A 758 -7.77 -6.16 35.97
C ILE A 758 -8.23 -6.75 37.31
N LEU A 759 -7.32 -6.93 38.28
CA LEU A 759 -7.70 -7.33 39.65
C LEU A 759 -8.65 -6.31 40.29
N ARG A 760 -8.36 -5.00 40.19
CA ARG A 760 -9.26 -3.93 40.68
C ARG A 760 -10.62 -3.96 39.98
N ARG A 761 -10.65 -4.14 38.65
CA ARG A 761 -11.90 -4.23 37.86
C ARG A 761 -12.74 -5.47 38.20
N LEU A 762 -12.09 -6.62 38.45
CA LEU A 762 -12.75 -7.81 38.98
C LEU A 762 -13.30 -7.56 40.39
N GLY A 763 -12.51 -6.97 41.30
CA GLY A 763 -12.96 -6.60 42.64
C GLY A 763 -14.21 -5.70 42.63
N ASN A 764 -14.20 -4.67 41.79
CA ASN A 764 -15.36 -3.78 41.59
C ASN A 764 -16.58 -4.58 41.10
N SER A 765 -16.40 -5.45 40.11
CA SER A 765 -17.47 -6.28 39.54
C SER A 765 -18.08 -7.25 40.55
N LEU A 766 -17.26 -7.82 41.44
CA LEU A 766 -17.71 -8.67 42.55
C LEU A 766 -18.53 -7.87 43.57
N ASN A 767 -18.13 -6.63 43.86
CA ASN A 767 -18.89 -5.72 44.72
C ASN A 767 -20.23 -5.31 44.11
N GLU A 768 -20.29 -5.09 42.79
CA GLU A 768 -21.55 -4.82 42.07
C GLU A 768 -22.50 -6.03 42.10
N VAL A 769 -22.00 -7.25 41.85
CA VAL A 769 -22.82 -8.48 41.98
C VAL A 769 -23.36 -8.65 43.39
N ALA A 770 -22.51 -8.45 44.40
CA ALA A 770 -22.95 -8.49 45.79
C ALA A 770 -24.02 -7.45 46.09
N SER A 771 -23.83 -6.21 45.62
CA SER A 771 -24.77 -5.10 45.81
C SER A 771 -26.11 -5.36 45.12
N TYR A 772 -26.11 -5.96 43.92
CA TYR A 772 -27.31 -6.45 43.24
C TYR A 772 -28.06 -7.49 44.10
N TYR A 773 -27.38 -8.51 44.62
CA TYR A 773 -28.04 -9.50 45.49
C TYR A 773 -28.54 -8.89 46.81
N LEU A 774 -27.82 -7.95 47.42
CA LEU A 774 -28.26 -7.25 48.63
C LEU A 774 -29.49 -6.37 48.38
N ASN A 775 -29.55 -5.69 47.24
CA ASN A 775 -30.72 -4.89 46.86
C ASN A 775 -31.92 -5.75 46.45
N LYS A 776 -31.69 -6.88 45.79
CA LYS A 776 -32.72 -7.90 45.56
C LYS A 776 -33.28 -8.43 46.88
N ALA A 777 -32.41 -8.82 47.82
CA ALA A 777 -32.78 -9.29 49.15
C ALA A 777 -33.55 -8.25 49.99
N LYS A 778 -33.31 -6.93 49.82
CA LYS A 778 -34.12 -5.87 50.44
C LYS A 778 -35.56 -5.82 49.91
N CYS A 779 -35.79 -6.26 48.68
CA CYS A 779 -37.10 -6.25 48.02
C CYS A 779 -37.88 -7.56 48.19
N GLU A 780 -37.24 -8.65 48.62
CA GLU A 780 -37.91 -9.93 48.87
C GLU A 780 -38.86 -9.84 50.08
N LYS A 781 -40.03 -10.46 49.96
CA LYS A 781 -41.09 -10.39 50.98
C LYS A 781 -41.09 -11.56 51.98
N LYS A 782 -40.40 -12.66 51.65
CA LYS A 782 -40.36 -13.86 52.50
C LYS A 782 -38.97 -14.03 53.12
N PRO A 783 -38.88 -14.44 54.39
CA PRO A 783 -37.59 -14.60 55.06
C PRO A 783 -36.70 -15.66 54.39
N GLU A 784 -37.28 -16.73 53.84
CA GLU A 784 -36.55 -17.78 53.12
C GLU A 784 -35.87 -17.25 51.84
N ASP A 785 -36.55 -16.37 51.11
CA ASP A 785 -36.07 -15.77 49.87
C ASP A 785 -34.96 -14.73 50.16
N ILE A 786 -35.09 -13.95 51.25
CA ILE A 786 -34.04 -13.05 51.75
C ILE A 786 -32.78 -13.84 52.12
N ILE A 787 -32.92 -14.92 52.91
CA ILE A 787 -31.79 -15.77 53.34
C ILE A 787 -31.12 -16.42 52.12
N THR A 788 -31.90 -16.93 51.17
CA THR A 788 -31.38 -17.57 49.95
C THR A 788 -30.62 -16.58 49.08
N THR A 789 -31.13 -15.35 48.94
CA THR A 789 -30.49 -14.30 48.14
C THR A 789 -29.23 -13.75 48.82
N CYS A 790 -29.23 -13.57 50.15
CA CYS A 790 -28.03 -13.20 50.90
C CYS A 790 -26.93 -14.27 50.78
N LYS A 791 -27.29 -15.57 50.87
CA LYS A 791 -26.34 -16.69 50.65
C LYS A 791 -25.75 -16.72 49.24
N LYS A 792 -26.46 -16.21 48.23
CA LYS A 792 -25.89 -16.02 46.88
C LYS A 792 -24.89 -14.85 46.83
N GLY A 793 -25.12 -13.76 47.57
CA GLY A 793 -24.22 -12.59 47.60
C GLY A 793 -22.93 -12.77 48.43
N GLU A 794 -22.99 -13.54 49.52
CA GLU A 794 -21.89 -13.71 50.49
C GLU A 794 -20.53 -14.16 49.88
N PRO A 795 -20.48 -15.11 48.92
CA PRO A 795 -19.22 -15.52 48.28
C PRO A 795 -18.55 -14.39 47.48
N TYR A 796 -19.34 -13.54 46.80
CA TYR A 796 -18.82 -12.43 45.99
C TYR A 796 -18.19 -11.35 46.88
N LEU A 797 -18.80 -11.04 48.04
CA LEU A 797 -18.23 -10.13 49.03
C LEU A 797 -16.90 -10.65 49.57
N THR A 798 -16.87 -11.92 49.97
CA THR A 798 -15.68 -12.56 50.56
C THR A 798 -14.53 -12.58 49.56
N ARG A 799 -14.80 -12.97 48.31
CA ARG A 799 -13.79 -13.01 47.24
C ARG A 799 -13.34 -11.61 46.79
N GLY A 800 -14.25 -10.64 46.75
CA GLY A 800 -13.89 -9.24 46.48
C GLY A 800 -12.91 -8.70 47.52
N LEU A 801 -13.12 -9.07 48.78
CA LEU A 801 -12.29 -8.65 49.90
C LEU A 801 -10.86 -9.20 49.77
N GLU A 802 -10.72 -10.51 49.50
CA GLU A 802 -9.42 -11.14 49.21
C GLU A 802 -8.66 -10.44 48.07
N ILE A 803 -9.37 -10.02 47.02
CA ILE A 803 -8.77 -9.32 45.87
C ILE A 803 -8.32 -7.91 46.24
N PHE A 804 -9.13 -7.13 46.96
CA PHE A 804 -8.73 -5.77 47.36
C PHE A 804 -7.67 -5.75 48.45
N GLU A 805 -7.66 -6.74 49.37
CA GLU A 805 -6.55 -6.98 50.29
C GLU A 805 -5.24 -7.30 49.52
N LYS A 806 -5.32 -8.08 48.44
CA LYS A 806 -4.16 -8.36 47.55
C LYS A 806 -3.63 -7.09 46.85
N VAL A 807 -4.49 -6.21 46.34
CA VAL A 807 -4.08 -4.95 45.64
C VAL A 807 -3.96 -3.72 46.56
N LYS A 808 -4.17 -3.90 47.87
CA LYS A 808 -4.10 -2.86 48.93
C LYS A 808 -4.94 -1.63 48.63
N ASP A 809 -6.24 -1.85 48.43
CA ASP A 809 -7.22 -0.80 48.17
C ASP A 809 -8.13 -0.60 49.39
N ASP A 810 -7.64 0.18 50.37
CA ASP A 810 -8.28 0.36 51.68
C ASP A 810 -9.71 0.93 51.59
N ALA A 811 -9.99 1.76 50.58
CA ALA A 811 -11.32 2.31 50.31
C ALA A 811 -12.31 1.21 49.89
N ASN A 812 -11.94 0.37 48.93
CA ASN A 812 -12.81 -0.72 48.46
C ASN A 812 -12.92 -1.87 49.48
N ILE A 813 -11.86 -2.14 50.26
CA ILE A 813 -11.91 -3.05 51.41
C ILE A 813 -12.98 -2.58 52.43
N ALA A 814 -12.99 -1.28 52.76
CA ALA A 814 -13.95 -0.72 53.71
C ALA A 814 -15.40 -0.75 53.19
N LEU A 815 -15.62 -0.51 51.89
CA LEU A 815 -16.93 -0.65 51.25
C LEU A 815 -17.44 -2.10 51.32
N LEU A 816 -16.58 -3.09 51.04
CA LEU A 816 -16.97 -4.50 51.15
C LEU A 816 -17.28 -4.93 52.58
N TYR A 817 -16.48 -4.55 53.56
CA TYR A 817 -16.80 -4.79 54.98
C TYR A 817 -18.14 -4.14 55.38
N THR A 818 -18.48 -2.99 54.81
CA THR A 818 -19.77 -2.32 55.02
C THR A 818 -20.92 -3.11 54.39
N ASN A 819 -20.75 -3.61 53.17
CA ASN A 819 -21.73 -4.47 52.48
C ASN A 819 -21.92 -5.83 53.18
N ILE A 820 -20.88 -6.43 53.76
CA ILE A 820 -20.99 -7.61 54.65
C ILE A 820 -21.78 -7.25 55.92
N GLY A 821 -21.60 -6.04 56.45
CA GLY A 821 -22.42 -5.50 57.54
C GLY A 821 -23.91 -5.40 57.17
N HIS A 822 -24.23 -4.91 55.97
CA HIS A 822 -25.59 -4.87 55.43
C HIS A 822 -26.18 -6.27 55.22
N LEU A 823 -25.40 -7.21 54.69
CA LEU A 823 -25.79 -8.61 54.51
C LEU A 823 -26.28 -9.21 55.84
N HIS A 824 -25.51 -9.03 56.91
CA HIS A 824 -25.90 -9.54 58.21
C HIS A 824 -27.09 -8.80 58.83
N ARG A 825 -27.29 -7.49 58.56
CA ARG A 825 -28.54 -6.81 58.97
C ARG A 825 -29.77 -7.38 58.25
N LEU A 826 -29.66 -7.74 56.97
CA LEU A 826 -30.74 -8.41 56.23
C LEU A 826 -31.02 -9.82 56.76
N LEU A 827 -29.99 -10.58 57.12
CA LEU A 827 -30.17 -11.88 57.77
C LEU A 827 -30.79 -11.76 59.17
N ALA A 828 -30.44 -10.74 59.96
CA ALA A 828 -31.12 -10.46 61.22
C ALA A 828 -32.62 -10.16 61.00
N TYR A 829 -32.94 -9.30 60.01
CA TYR A 829 -34.32 -9.01 59.64
C TYR A 829 -35.09 -10.26 59.19
N ALA A 830 -34.49 -11.12 58.36
CA ALA A 830 -35.11 -12.37 57.92
C ALA A 830 -35.34 -13.39 59.06
N HIS A 831 -34.62 -13.27 60.19
CA HIS A 831 -34.84 -14.07 61.39
C HIS A 831 -35.78 -13.40 62.42
N THR A 832 -36.40 -12.27 62.08
CA THR A 832 -37.41 -11.62 62.94
C THR A 832 -38.70 -12.46 62.96
N PRO A 833 -39.22 -12.83 64.15
CA PRO A 833 -40.50 -13.54 64.26
C PRO A 833 -41.69 -12.65 63.85
N ALA A 834 -42.79 -13.29 63.39
CA ALA A 834 -43.99 -12.58 62.93
C ALA A 834 -44.69 -11.76 64.04
N GLU A 835 -44.65 -12.25 65.27
CA GLU A 835 -44.97 -11.48 66.47
C GLU A 835 -43.66 -10.97 67.07
N ARG A 836 -43.51 -9.64 67.19
CA ARG A 836 -42.29 -9.03 67.74
C ARG A 836 -42.22 -9.32 69.25
N GLY A 837 -41.07 -9.82 69.69
CA GLY A 837 -40.73 -10.04 71.09
C GLY A 837 -39.25 -9.85 71.36
N GLU A 838 -38.74 -10.45 72.44
CA GLU A 838 -37.33 -10.45 72.85
C GLU A 838 -36.41 -10.78 71.66
N LEU A 839 -35.27 -10.09 71.57
CA LEU A 839 -34.30 -10.28 70.49
C LEU A 839 -33.78 -11.73 70.46
N THR A 840 -34.10 -12.44 69.38
CA THR A 840 -33.78 -13.87 69.27
C THR A 840 -32.27 -14.11 69.13
N SER A 841 -31.82 -15.31 69.51
CA SER A 841 -30.43 -15.75 69.34
C SER A 841 -29.86 -15.55 67.91
N PRO A 842 -30.55 -15.91 66.81
CA PRO A 842 -30.06 -15.64 65.46
C PRO A 842 -29.99 -14.14 65.11
N GLU A 843 -30.99 -13.33 65.49
CA GLU A 843 -30.92 -11.87 65.28
C GLU A 843 -29.69 -11.28 65.98
N LYS A 844 -29.48 -11.63 67.26
CA LYS A 844 -28.35 -11.17 68.07
C LYS A 844 -27.01 -11.61 67.48
N LEU A 845 -26.92 -12.83 66.95
CA LEU A 845 -25.72 -13.31 66.24
C LEU A 845 -25.42 -12.44 65.02
N HIS A 846 -26.43 -12.15 64.20
CA HIS A 846 -26.27 -11.40 62.97
C HIS A 846 -25.97 -9.90 63.21
N TYR A 847 -26.63 -9.24 64.16
CA TYR A 847 -26.27 -7.87 64.57
C TYR A 847 -24.82 -7.79 65.06
N ASN A 848 -24.37 -8.73 65.89
CA ASN A 848 -22.97 -8.77 66.33
C ASN A 848 -21.99 -8.94 65.17
N LYS A 849 -22.29 -9.82 64.19
CA LYS A 849 -21.46 -9.93 62.98
C LYS A 849 -21.47 -8.62 62.16
N ALA A 850 -22.59 -7.91 62.07
CA ALA A 850 -22.63 -6.61 61.40
C ALA A 850 -21.71 -5.57 62.09
N PHE A 851 -21.79 -5.46 63.42
CA PHE A 851 -20.92 -4.55 64.19
C PHE A 851 -19.43 -4.86 64.04
N VAL A 852 -19.06 -6.15 64.02
CA VAL A 852 -17.66 -6.56 63.79
C VAL A 852 -17.17 -6.08 62.42
N ASN A 853 -17.96 -6.25 61.36
CA ASN A 853 -17.55 -5.85 60.02
C ASN A 853 -17.49 -4.32 59.84
N TYR A 854 -18.44 -3.54 60.37
CA TYR A 854 -18.31 -2.08 60.36
C TYR A 854 -17.09 -1.58 61.17
N LYS A 855 -16.75 -2.24 62.28
CA LYS A 855 -15.53 -1.92 63.03
C LYS A 855 -14.26 -2.26 62.24
N LYS A 856 -14.24 -3.35 61.48
CA LYS A 856 -13.14 -3.67 60.55
C LYS A 856 -13.01 -2.62 59.44
N ALA A 857 -14.12 -2.19 58.83
CA ALA A 857 -14.11 -1.12 57.84
C ALA A 857 -13.48 0.18 58.39
N LEU A 858 -13.87 0.60 59.60
CA LEU A 858 -13.26 1.76 60.26
C LEU A 858 -11.79 1.54 60.65
N GLN A 859 -11.39 0.31 60.99
CA GLN A 859 -10.01 -0.04 61.29
C GLN A 859 -9.11 0.04 60.04
N VAL A 860 -9.63 -0.34 58.86
CA VAL A 860 -8.91 -0.24 57.58
C VAL A 860 -8.78 1.21 57.14
N LEU A 861 -9.84 2.01 57.25
CA LEU A 861 -9.78 3.44 56.92
C LEU A 861 -8.92 4.25 57.91
N GLY A 862 -8.85 3.82 59.18
CA GLY A 862 -8.10 4.51 60.22
C GLY A 862 -8.74 5.85 60.62
N GLU A 863 -8.00 6.94 60.43
CA GLU A 863 -8.44 8.29 60.78
C GLU A 863 -9.40 8.87 59.73
N ARG A 864 -10.35 9.71 60.16
CA ARG A 864 -11.39 10.29 59.29
C ARG A 864 -10.83 11.11 58.12
N GLU A 865 -9.61 11.63 58.23
CA GLU A 865 -8.94 12.35 57.13
C GLU A 865 -8.67 11.46 55.92
N HIS A 866 -8.56 10.15 56.13
CA HIS A 866 -8.41 9.16 55.07
C HIS A 866 -9.79 8.69 54.58
N CYS A 867 -10.16 9.10 53.35
CA CYS A 867 -11.46 8.82 52.72
C CYS A 867 -12.69 9.24 53.56
N PRO A 868 -12.84 10.54 53.91
CA PRO A 868 -13.84 11.02 54.87
C PRO A 868 -15.29 10.65 54.54
N GLY A 869 -15.68 10.69 53.26
CA GLY A 869 -17.04 10.33 52.85
C GLY A 869 -17.39 8.86 53.08
N ILE A 870 -16.43 7.95 52.90
CA ILE A 870 -16.62 6.53 53.23
C ILE A 870 -16.65 6.36 54.74
N TRP A 871 -15.70 6.97 55.47
CA TRP A 871 -15.61 6.89 56.93
C TRP A 871 -16.91 7.34 57.62
N ASP A 872 -17.47 8.47 57.20
CA ASP A 872 -18.74 9.00 57.71
C ASP A 872 -19.91 8.06 57.40
N ALA A 873 -19.97 7.48 56.19
CA ALA A 873 -20.99 6.49 55.83
C ALA A 873 -20.89 5.21 56.70
N VAL A 874 -19.68 4.67 56.91
CA VAL A 874 -19.50 3.49 57.79
C VAL A 874 -19.89 3.81 59.24
N LYS A 875 -19.56 5.01 59.74
CA LYS A 875 -20.02 5.46 61.06
C LYS A 875 -21.53 5.61 61.16
N TRP A 876 -22.18 6.13 60.13
CA TRP A 876 -23.63 6.24 60.06
C TRP A 876 -24.29 4.86 60.11
N GLU A 877 -23.80 3.90 59.31
CA GLU A 877 -24.33 2.53 59.26
C GLU A 877 -24.13 1.77 60.57
N LEU A 878 -22.95 1.91 61.21
CA LEU A 878 -22.69 1.35 62.53
C LEU A 878 -23.61 1.94 63.61
N SER A 879 -23.77 3.26 63.63
CA SER A 879 -24.64 3.96 64.60
C SER A 879 -26.10 3.56 64.41
N THR A 880 -26.57 3.49 63.16
CA THR A 880 -27.93 3.06 62.82
C THR A 880 -28.18 1.61 63.24
N ALA A 881 -27.23 0.71 62.98
CA ALA A 881 -27.36 -0.69 63.37
C ALA A 881 -27.40 -0.87 64.91
N LEU A 882 -26.59 -0.11 65.65
CA LEU A 882 -26.60 -0.10 67.12
C LEU A 882 -27.90 0.46 67.67
N PHE A 883 -28.39 1.57 67.10
CA PHE A 883 -29.67 2.17 67.46
C PHE A 883 -30.82 1.20 67.25
N ASN A 884 -30.93 0.56 66.08
CA ASN A 884 -32.00 -0.39 65.79
C ASN A 884 -32.03 -1.57 66.77
N MET A 885 -30.88 -2.18 67.06
CA MET A 885 -30.81 -3.27 68.05
C MET A 885 -31.13 -2.77 69.47
N GLY A 886 -30.68 -1.57 69.84
CA GLY A 886 -30.97 -0.93 71.12
C GLY A 886 -32.46 -0.65 71.32
N SER A 887 -33.14 -0.11 70.31
CA SER A 887 -34.58 0.16 70.32
C SER A 887 -35.38 -1.14 70.49
N ILE A 888 -35.04 -2.18 69.72
CA ILE A 888 -35.67 -3.52 69.87
C ILE A 888 -35.52 -4.04 71.31
N MET A 889 -34.32 -3.94 71.89
CA MET A 889 -34.05 -4.38 73.27
C MET A 889 -34.71 -3.50 74.34
N HIS A 890 -35.05 -2.24 74.03
CA HIS A 890 -35.75 -1.33 74.93
C HIS A 890 -37.26 -1.58 74.91
N GLU A 891 -37.85 -1.74 73.72
CA GLU A 891 -39.27 -2.04 73.53
C GLU A 891 -39.63 -3.46 73.95
N ASN A 892 -38.70 -4.41 73.79
CA ASN A 892 -38.87 -5.82 74.12
C ASN A 892 -37.75 -6.27 75.07
N PRO A 893 -37.79 -5.83 76.35
CA PRO A 893 -36.75 -6.12 77.31
C PRO A 893 -36.66 -7.63 77.58
N PRO A 894 -35.44 -8.17 77.79
CA PRO A 894 -35.24 -9.57 78.11
C PRO A 894 -36.13 -10.08 79.26
N SER A 895 -36.72 -11.25 79.06
CA SER A 895 -37.64 -11.91 79.99
C SER A 895 -37.11 -12.06 81.42
N HIS A 896 -35.78 -12.16 81.59
CA HIS A 896 -35.10 -12.23 82.90
C HIS A 896 -34.91 -10.88 83.62
N LEU A 897 -35.18 -9.75 82.95
CA LEU A 897 -35.18 -8.41 83.56
C LEU A 897 -36.59 -7.99 84.00
N VAL A 898 -37.62 -8.42 83.27
CA VAL A 898 -39.03 -8.14 83.58
C VAL A 898 -39.49 -8.89 84.83
N SER A 899 -38.87 -10.03 85.17
CA SER A 899 -39.19 -10.84 86.36
C SER A 899 -38.81 -10.22 87.72
N THR A 900 -38.55 -8.91 87.78
CA THR A 900 -38.18 -8.19 89.02
C THR A 900 -39.03 -6.94 89.32
N SER A 901 -40.14 -6.76 88.60
CA SER A 901 -41.16 -5.72 88.85
C SER A 901 -42.47 -6.31 89.38
#